data_AF-A0A8H7PRM1-F1
#
_entry.id   AF-A0A8H7PRM1-F1
#
_cell.length_a   1.000
_cell.length_b   1.000
_cell.length_c   1.000
_cell.angle_alpha   90.00
_cell.angle_beta   90.00
_cell.angle_gamma   90.00
#
_symmetry.space_group_name_H-M   'P 1'
#
loop_
_entity.id
_entity.type
_entity.pdbx_description
1 polymer ?
#
loop_
_entity_poly.entity_id
_entity_poly.type
_entity_poly.pdbx_seq_one_letter_code
_entity_poly.pdbx_strand_id
1 'polypeptide(L)'
;MSKSNNVTGDIKAIIKTLVQNPSAFGPDQAALAMHAIMGGHATPSQISAFLIGLKLNQKDLDAEIVAACASTMREFALQIHYSDHAHLEDCVVDIVGTGGDGHDTYNVSTTASLVAAGAGAKVAKHGNRASSSKSGSADLMEAHGCHIANVTPNQVPHIMDQSNFCFLFSQTYHPAMKNVAAVRKEIGVPTIFNLLGPMSNPARPARTVTGVHSPGIGQLMANALKLTGVKEAMVVCGAEKLDEISPAGETDVWRLHANGEIVKESLHPTRDFGLETHPLADVKGGDCHENAITLERILNGELQVAASCKTDCGFLKAYNSLTDFHLDYFPVHADLQNREIDNLNNILNALKVQVAQHKLSVRKKRALIASKREVVKSTHLVVQNDFQNAFGGHRHLKRKYQSANMRPFGLVPLLDSPNTKVIPPSDPHQGMKVQAEAWYNPEDGIYWVRANVRNTSGESIYEVSLQGYESHAQIQCLPRRTQVVELQAGQVIDVCATYQADSEHQEQSLDDLYLVFSESANGSIHCQRVVVNHVQDIKNMAWLPKYCGFGTRLRPLTLTLPKPLVEFANKPMILHQIENLAKAGVRDIVLAVNYRPEIMVAVLKQYEEKFDVKITFSVETEPLGTAGPLALARDILGKDDSCFFVLNSDVICDYPFEQLADFHKAHGGEGTIIVTKVDDPSKYGVVVNHANSTKIERFVEKPQTFISNKINAGIYVLNPSVLDRIELKPTSIEKEVFPFIAEDGRLHTFDLEGFWMDVGQPKDFLTGTCLYLSHLAKKEPELLANPSCDYVHKGNVMVDPTAKIGKDCRIGPNVVIGPNCVIGDGVRLQRCVILEGAVIKDFAWVHSSIVGWHSSVGRWSRVEGSSVLGDDVTIKDEIYVNGGSILPHKSISNNITEPQIIM
;
A
#
# COMPACT_ATOMS: atom_id res chain seq x y z
N MET A 1 -28.69 3.62 40.14
CA MET A 1 -28.16 2.33 40.63
C MET A 1 -26.66 2.48 40.86
N SER A 2 -26.14 2.08 42.02
CA SER A 2 -24.73 2.23 42.39
C SER A 2 -24.10 0.87 42.67
N LYS A 3 -23.42 0.29 41.68
CA LYS A 3 -22.65 -0.97 41.77
C LYS A 3 -21.62 -1.04 40.62
N SER A 4 -20.58 -0.22 40.72
CA SER A 4 -19.38 -0.25 39.85
C SER A 4 -18.13 -0.15 40.72
N ASN A 5 -16.98 -0.60 40.19
CA ASN A 5 -15.63 -0.61 40.80
C ASN A 5 -15.25 -1.80 41.72
N ASN A 6 -15.76 -3.03 41.50
CA ASN A 6 -15.22 -4.20 42.23
C ASN A 6 -15.34 -5.56 41.50
N VAL A 7 -14.93 -5.63 40.22
CA VAL A 7 -14.98 -6.87 39.40
C VAL A 7 -13.59 -7.53 39.24
N THR A 8 -12.51 -6.78 39.44
CA THR A 8 -11.14 -7.31 39.41
C THR A 8 -10.83 -8.08 40.70
N GLY A 9 -11.09 -9.39 40.71
CA GLY A 9 -10.58 -10.28 41.75
C GLY A 9 -9.04 -10.28 41.79
N ASP A 10 -8.46 -10.41 42.97
CA ASP A 10 -6.99 -10.42 43.10
C ASP A 10 -6.40 -11.67 42.44
N ILE A 11 -5.82 -11.51 41.25
CA ILE A 11 -5.18 -12.59 40.51
C ILE A 11 -4.01 -13.21 41.29
N LYS A 12 -3.38 -12.48 42.24
CA LYS A 12 -2.36 -13.04 43.13
C LYS A 12 -2.96 -14.05 44.10
N ALA A 13 -4.15 -13.79 44.65
CA ALA A 13 -4.89 -14.75 45.46
C ALA A 13 -5.35 -15.96 44.63
N ILE A 14 -5.80 -15.75 43.38
CA ILE A 14 -6.21 -16.83 42.48
C ILE A 14 -5.02 -17.75 42.14
N ILE A 15 -3.87 -17.19 41.75
CA ILE A 15 -2.64 -17.94 41.50
C ILE A 15 -2.18 -18.67 42.76
N LYS A 16 -2.32 -18.05 43.95
CA LYS A 16 -2.02 -18.72 45.22
C LYS A 16 -2.91 -19.95 45.45
N THR A 17 -4.21 -19.89 45.18
CA THR A 17 -5.10 -21.07 45.25
C THR A 17 -4.68 -22.14 44.25
N LEU A 18 -4.46 -21.77 42.99
CA LEU A 18 -4.05 -22.68 41.92
C LEU A 18 -2.74 -23.43 42.23
N VAL A 19 -1.79 -22.80 42.95
CA VAL A 19 -0.50 -23.40 43.31
C VAL A 19 -0.54 -24.14 44.66
N GLN A 20 -1.26 -23.63 45.66
CA GLN A 20 -1.22 -24.17 47.04
C GLN A 20 -2.39 -25.10 47.39
N ASN A 21 -3.50 -25.01 46.67
CA ASN A 21 -4.69 -25.84 46.88
C ASN A 21 -5.45 -26.06 45.55
N PRO A 22 -4.85 -26.73 44.56
CA PRO A 22 -5.41 -26.87 43.21
C PRO A 22 -6.77 -27.59 43.18
N SER A 23 -7.10 -28.43 44.16
CA SER A 23 -8.43 -29.04 44.29
C SER A 23 -9.54 -28.01 44.62
N ALA A 24 -9.19 -26.86 45.21
CA ALA A 24 -10.09 -25.73 45.44
C ALA A 24 -10.09 -24.68 44.32
N PHE A 25 -9.39 -24.94 43.21
CA PHE A 25 -9.43 -24.11 42.00
C PHE A 25 -10.49 -24.64 41.02
N GLY A 26 -11.40 -23.77 40.57
CA GLY A 26 -12.54 -24.11 39.71
C GLY A 26 -12.93 -22.98 38.73
N PRO A 27 -14.03 -23.15 37.96
CA PRO A 27 -14.37 -22.27 36.84
C PRO A 27 -14.49 -20.78 37.19
N ASP A 28 -15.13 -20.43 38.31
CA ASP A 28 -15.26 -19.03 38.76
C ASP A 28 -13.89 -18.32 38.92
N GLN A 29 -12.90 -19.03 39.45
CA GLN A 29 -11.55 -18.51 39.64
C GLN A 29 -10.80 -18.40 38.31
N ALA A 30 -11.04 -19.32 37.39
CA ALA A 30 -10.50 -19.26 36.04
C ALA A 30 -11.09 -18.08 35.24
N ALA A 31 -12.40 -17.85 35.33
CA ALA A 31 -13.08 -16.68 34.74
C ALA A 31 -12.53 -15.37 35.33
N LEU A 32 -12.45 -15.24 36.66
CA LEU A 32 -11.92 -14.02 37.31
C LEU A 32 -10.46 -13.73 36.91
N ALA A 33 -9.61 -14.76 36.79
CA ALA A 33 -8.26 -14.59 36.26
C ALA A 33 -8.29 -14.16 34.78
N MET A 34 -9.12 -14.79 33.95
CA MET A 34 -9.27 -14.41 32.54
C MET A 34 -9.82 -12.98 32.36
N HIS A 35 -10.71 -12.48 33.21
CA HIS A 35 -11.13 -11.07 33.21
C HIS A 35 -9.95 -10.14 33.52
N ALA A 36 -9.10 -10.48 34.49
CA ALA A 36 -7.91 -9.68 34.80
C ALA A 36 -6.86 -9.71 33.66
N ILE A 37 -6.72 -10.83 32.96
CA ILE A 37 -5.79 -10.97 31.82
C ILE A 37 -6.34 -10.24 30.58
N MET A 38 -7.58 -10.50 30.17
CA MET A 38 -8.22 -9.86 29.02
C MET A 38 -8.44 -8.35 29.23
N GLY A 39 -8.73 -7.91 30.46
CA GLY A 39 -8.81 -6.50 30.83
C GLY A 39 -7.45 -5.77 30.90
N GLY A 40 -6.32 -6.47 30.82
CA GLY A 40 -4.98 -5.86 30.91
C GLY A 40 -4.57 -5.45 32.32
N HIS A 41 -5.17 -6.06 33.35
CA HIS A 41 -4.87 -5.81 34.77
C HIS A 41 -3.83 -6.79 35.35
N ALA A 42 -3.54 -7.88 34.64
CA ALA A 42 -2.52 -8.86 35.02
C ALA A 42 -1.14 -8.50 34.42
N THR A 43 -0.08 -8.59 35.23
CA THR A 43 1.31 -8.46 34.75
C THR A 43 1.77 -9.69 33.98
N PRO A 44 2.78 -9.59 33.09
CA PRO A 44 3.35 -10.74 32.37
C PRO A 44 3.72 -11.93 33.28
N SER A 45 4.31 -11.66 34.44
CA SER A 45 4.67 -12.69 35.42
C SER A 45 3.45 -13.40 36.02
N GLN A 46 2.35 -12.68 36.27
CA GLN A 46 1.08 -13.27 36.74
C GLN A 46 0.40 -14.09 35.64
N ILE A 47 0.39 -13.59 34.39
CA ILE A 47 -0.12 -14.31 33.22
C ILE A 47 0.63 -15.64 33.06
N SER A 48 1.97 -15.61 33.10
CA SER A 48 2.80 -16.81 32.97
C SER A 48 2.60 -17.79 34.14
N ALA A 49 2.57 -17.30 35.38
CA ALA A 49 2.34 -18.14 36.56
C ALA A 49 0.94 -18.78 36.55
N PHE A 50 -0.08 -18.09 36.04
CA PHE A 50 -1.43 -18.64 35.87
C PHE A 50 -1.46 -19.73 34.78
N LEU A 51 -0.95 -19.44 33.58
CA LEU A 51 -1.01 -20.38 32.45
C LEU A 51 -0.19 -21.65 32.67
N ILE A 52 1.01 -21.54 33.25
CA ILE A 52 1.82 -22.70 33.64
C ILE A 52 1.22 -23.40 34.87
N GLY A 53 0.63 -22.63 35.80
CA GLY A 53 -0.09 -23.17 36.96
C GLY A 53 -1.28 -24.05 36.56
N LEU A 54 -2.06 -23.66 35.53
CA LEU A 54 -3.12 -24.50 34.97
C LEU A 54 -2.54 -25.79 34.39
N LYS A 55 -1.47 -25.68 33.59
CA LYS A 55 -0.86 -26.80 32.87
C LYS A 55 -0.26 -27.86 33.80
N LEU A 56 0.48 -27.43 34.82
CA LEU A 56 1.13 -28.34 35.78
C LEU A 56 0.12 -29.04 36.70
N ASN A 57 -1.00 -28.39 37.02
CA ASN A 57 -2.09 -28.97 37.80
C ASN A 57 -3.17 -29.66 36.94
N GLN A 58 -2.93 -29.82 35.62
CA GLN A 58 -3.85 -30.43 34.65
C GLN A 58 -5.24 -29.77 34.60
N LYS A 59 -5.35 -28.51 35.05
CA LYS A 59 -6.59 -27.72 35.05
C LYS A 59 -6.97 -27.20 33.67
N ASP A 60 -6.09 -27.33 32.67
CA ASP A 60 -6.43 -27.17 31.25
C ASP A 60 -7.04 -28.45 30.63
N LEU A 61 -7.19 -29.54 31.40
CA LEU A 61 -7.93 -30.75 31.02
C LEU A 61 -9.34 -30.83 31.65
N ASP A 62 -9.78 -29.74 32.29
CA ASP A 62 -11.09 -29.62 32.95
C ASP A 62 -12.05 -28.83 32.05
N ALA A 63 -13.16 -29.46 31.63
CA ALA A 63 -14.09 -28.90 30.67
C ALA A 63 -14.80 -27.64 31.19
N GLU A 64 -15.06 -27.53 32.49
CA GLU A 64 -15.70 -26.35 33.08
C GLU A 64 -14.73 -25.16 33.08
N ILE A 65 -13.45 -25.41 33.38
CA ILE A 65 -12.40 -24.39 33.36
C ILE A 65 -12.10 -23.92 31.93
N VAL A 66 -12.05 -24.83 30.95
CA VAL A 66 -11.90 -24.49 29.53
C VAL A 66 -13.10 -23.68 29.03
N ALA A 67 -14.33 -24.09 29.35
CA ALA A 67 -15.54 -23.37 28.98
C ALA A 67 -15.66 -21.99 29.64
N ALA A 68 -15.28 -21.84 30.91
CA ALA A 68 -15.24 -20.56 31.62
C ALA A 68 -14.21 -19.60 30.98
N CYS A 69 -13.01 -20.09 30.67
CA CYS A 69 -11.97 -19.32 29.98
C CYS A 69 -12.41 -18.88 28.58
N ALA A 70 -13.05 -19.79 27.81
CA ALA A 70 -13.58 -19.48 26.48
C ALA A 70 -14.72 -18.46 26.52
N SER A 71 -15.66 -18.60 27.45
CA SER A 71 -16.77 -17.66 27.65
C SER A 71 -16.24 -16.26 27.98
N THR A 72 -15.31 -16.15 28.92
CA THR A 72 -14.68 -14.86 29.27
C THR A 72 -13.93 -14.27 28.06
N MET A 73 -13.20 -15.08 27.29
CA MET A 73 -12.55 -14.61 26.05
C MET A 73 -13.56 -14.15 24.98
N ARG A 74 -14.75 -14.76 24.93
CA ARG A 74 -15.86 -14.39 24.05
C ARG A 74 -16.57 -13.11 24.52
N GLU A 75 -16.59 -12.79 25.81
CA GLU A 75 -17.11 -11.52 26.36
C GLU A 75 -16.26 -10.31 25.97
N PHE A 76 -14.93 -10.45 25.98
CA PHE A 76 -13.99 -9.41 25.52
C PHE A 76 -13.84 -9.35 23.98
N ALA A 77 -14.61 -10.15 23.24
CA ALA A 77 -14.69 -10.08 21.79
C ALA A 77 -15.60 -8.93 21.33
N LEU A 78 -15.46 -8.50 20.08
CA LEU A 78 -16.42 -7.61 19.43
C LEU A 78 -17.74 -8.36 19.21
N GLN A 79 -18.78 -8.00 19.98
CA GLN A 79 -20.06 -8.72 19.96
C GLN A 79 -20.83 -8.50 18.65
N ILE A 80 -21.39 -9.58 18.11
CA ILE A 80 -22.31 -9.58 16.98
C ILE A 80 -23.74 -9.64 17.51
N HIS A 81 -24.67 -8.89 16.90
CA HIS A 81 -26.07 -8.80 17.32
C HIS A 81 -27.01 -9.09 16.13
N TYR A 82 -27.88 -10.10 16.28
CA TYR A 82 -28.79 -10.56 15.23
C TYR A 82 -30.19 -9.92 15.25
N SER A 83 -30.35 -8.73 15.85
CA SER A 83 -31.68 -8.17 16.21
C SER A 83 -32.67 -8.06 15.04
N ASP A 84 -32.22 -7.59 13.87
CA ASP A 84 -33.04 -7.50 12.65
C ASP A 84 -32.98 -8.79 11.77
N HIS A 85 -32.25 -9.81 12.24
CA HIS A 85 -31.89 -11.03 11.52
C HIS A 85 -32.01 -12.29 12.41
N ALA A 86 -33.03 -12.34 13.27
CA ALA A 86 -33.15 -13.33 14.35
C ALA A 86 -33.19 -14.80 13.87
N HIS A 87 -33.52 -15.04 12.60
CA HIS A 87 -33.45 -16.37 11.97
C HIS A 87 -32.02 -16.91 11.85
N LEU A 88 -30.98 -16.06 11.93
CA LEU A 88 -29.58 -16.49 11.90
C LEU A 88 -29.12 -17.09 13.24
N GLU A 89 -29.60 -16.55 14.37
CA GLU A 89 -29.04 -16.80 15.71
C GLU A 89 -28.98 -18.30 16.09
N ASP A 90 -29.94 -19.10 15.60
CA ASP A 90 -30.03 -20.55 15.84
C ASP A 90 -29.59 -21.44 14.67
N CYS A 91 -29.12 -20.86 13.55
CA CYS A 91 -28.60 -21.61 12.40
C CYS A 91 -27.14 -21.28 12.02
N VAL A 92 -26.48 -20.37 12.73
CA VAL A 92 -25.03 -20.11 12.53
C VAL A 92 -24.19 -21.36 12.82
N VAL A 93 -23.24 -21.66 11.94
CA VAL A 93 -22.30 -22.78 12.08
C VAL A 93 -20.84 -22.36 11.88
N ASP A 94 -19.90 -23.16 12.40
CA ASP A 94 -18.45 -22.99 12.20
C ASP A 94 -17.78 -24.33 11.87
N ILE A 95 -16.65 -24.29 11.15
CA ILE A 95 -15.80 -25.45 10.86
C ILE A 95 -14.37 -25.00 11.12
N VAL A 96 -13.76 -25.48 12.21
CA VAL A 96 -12.54 -24.86 12.76
C VAL A 96 -11.66 -25.88 13.50
N GLY A 97 -10.36 -25.87 13.23
CA GLY A 97 -9.37 -26.68 13.93
C GLY A 97 -8.76 -25.99 15.16
N THR A 98 -8.14 -26.77 16.04
CA THR A 98 -7.15 -26.25 17.01
C THR A 98 -5.86 -25.76 16.33
N GLY A 99 -5.53 -26.33 15.17
CA GLY A 99 -4.26 -26.18 14.48
C GLY A 99 -3.07 -26.81 15.22
N GLY A 100 -1.93 -26.89 14.54
CA GLY A 100 -0.67 -27.37 15.13
C GLY A 100 -0.53 -28.90 15.20
N ASP A 101 -1.20 -29.61 14.30
CA ASP A 101 -1.05 -31.05 14.06
C ASP A 101 0.32 -31.41 13.43
N GLY A 102 0.85 -30.53 12.59
CA GLY A 102 2.16 -30.64 11.94
C GLY A 102 2.15 -31.29 10.55
N HIS A 103 0.99 -31.49 9.92
CA HIS A 103 0.89 -32.16 8.61
C HIS A 103 1.04 -31.22 7.40
N ASP A 104 0.91 -29.91 7.58
CA ASP A 104 0.92 -28.90 6.50
C ASP A 104 -0.04 -29.27 5.35
N THR A 105 -1.31 -29.55 5.66
CA THR A 105 -2.37 -29.73 4.65
C THR A 105 -2.71 -28.43 3.93
N TYR A 106 -3.41 -28.50 2.79
CA TYR A 106 -4.14 -27.33 2.27
C TYR A 106 -5.20 -26.92 3.31
N ASN A 107 -5.75 -25.71 3.22
CA ASN A 107 -6.63 -25.21 4.29
C ASN A 107 -8.06 -25.82 4.24
N VAL A 108 -8.20 -27.15 4.37
CA VAL A 108 -9.42 -27.95 4.14
C VAL A 108 -10.62 -27.39 4.90
N SER A 109 -10.47 -27.10 6.20
CA SER A 109 -11.57 -26.50 6.98
C SER A 109 -12.13 -25.19 6.37
N THR A 110 -11.36 -24.46 5.56
CA THR A 110 -11.78 -23.22 4.86
C THR A 110 -12.53 -23.56 3.56
N THR A 111 -12.01 -24.52 2.78
CA THR A 111 -12.70 -25.10 1.61
C THR A 111 -14.06 -25.66 2.01
N ALA A 112 -14.11 -26.54 3.02
CA ALA A 112 -15.33 -27.15 3.54
C ALA A 112 -16.35 -26.11 4.02
N SER A 113 -15.89 -24.98 4.58
CA SER A 113 -16.75 -23.87 5.00
C SER A 113 -17.40 -23.15 3.81
N LEU A 114 -16.68 -22.95 2.70
CA LEU A 114 -17.22 -22.36 1.49
C LEU A 114 -18.19 -23.33 0.80
N VAL A 115 -17.79 -24.61 0.68
CA VAL A 115 -18.63 -25.69 0.13
C VAL A 115 -19.95 -25.83 0.89
N ALA A 116 -19.92 -25.86 2.23
CA ALA A 116 -21.12 -25.90 3.05
C ALA A 116 -22.02 -24.66 2.86
N ALA A 117 -21.44 -23.46 2.72
CA ALA A 117 -22.20 -22.24 2.47
C ALA A 117 -22.87 -22.22 1.08
N GLY A 118 -22.20 -22.78 0.06
CA GLY A 118 -22.78 -23.01 -1.27
C GLY A 118 -23.97 -23.97 -1.25
N ALA A 119 -23.90 -25.00 -0.39
CA ALA A 119 -25.00 -25.91 -0.10
C ALA A 119 -26.11 -25.33 0.81
N GLY A 120 -25.95 -24.11 1.33
CA GLY A 120 -26.97 -23.37 2.10
C GLY A 120 -26.68 -23.16 3.59
N ALA A 121 -25.58 -23.68 4.13
CA ALA A 121 -25.21 -23.52 5.54
C ALA A 121 -24.88 -22.06 5.90
N LYS A 122 -25.38 -21.53 7.03
CA LYS A 122 -25.04 -20.18 7.50
C LYS A 122 -23.70 -20.18 8.25
N VAL A 123 -22.60 -20.25 7.51
CA VAL A 123 -21.24 -20.39 8.06
C VAL A 123 -20.67 -19.04 8.50
N ALA A 124 -20.32 -18.92 9.79
CA ALA A 124 -19.59 -17.79 10.35
C ALA A 124 -18.19 -18.24 10.79
N LYS A 125 -17.31 -18.53 9.80
CA LYS A 125 -16.02 -19.17 10.05
C LYS A 125 -15.10 -18.29 10.90
N HIS A 126 -14.70 -18.76 12.08
CA HIS A 126 -13.65 -18.09 12.86
C HIS A 126 -12.27 -18.52 12.36
N GLY A 127 -11.37 -17.56 12.12
CA GLY A 127 -10.07 -17.88 11.53
C GLY A 127 -8.96 -16.86 11.84
N ASN A 128 -7.72 -17.28 11.62
CA ASN A 128 -6.52 -16.52 11.96
C ASN A 128 -5.41 -16.81 10.93
N ARG A 129 -4.31 -16.05 11.02
CA ARG A 129 -3.09 -16.30 10.25
C ARG A 129 -2.36 -17.54 10.75
N ALA A 130 -1.45 -18.07 9.93
CA ALA A 130 -0.58 -19.17 10.32
C ALA A 130 0.20 -18.88 11.61
N SER A 131 0.32 -19.89 12.47
CA SER A 131 1.19 -19.88 13.66
C SER A 131 2.39 -20.84 13.51
N SER A 132 2.23 -21.91 12.72
CA SER A 132 3.26 -22.93 12.47
C SER A 132 3.31 -23.42 11.01
N SER A 133 2.19 -23.35 10.27
CA SER A 133 2.10 -23.75 8.86
C SER A 133 2.55 -22.64 7.90
N LYS A 134 2.59 -22.94 6.60
CA LYS A 134 2.86 -21.95 5.54
C LYS A 134 1.70 -21.01 5.20
N SER A 135 0.45 -21.42 5.48
CA SER A 135 -0.77 -20.67 5.16
C SER A 135 -1.83 -20.89 6.24
N GLY A 136 -2.34 -19.82 6.83
CA GLY A 136 -3.52 -19.83 7.70
C GLY A 136 -4.79 -19.55 6.91
N SER A 137 -5.95 -19.80 7.53
CA SER A 137 -7.24 -19.53 6.89
C SER A 137 -7.44 -18.05 6.57
N ALA A 138 -6.90 -17.13 7.39
CA ALA A 138 -6.91 -15.70 7.09
C ALA A 138 -6.02 -15.35 5.87
N ASP A 139 -4.85 -15.99 5.75
CA ASP A 139 -3.88 -15.70 4.69
C ASP A 139 -4.40 -16.18 3.32
N LEU A 140 -5.10 -17.31 3.28
CA LEU A 140 -5.82 -17.80 2.10
C LEU A 140 -6.96 -16.86 1.66
N MET A 141 -7.80 -16.40 2.60
CA MET A 141 -8.91 -15.49 2.26
C MET A 141 -8.40 -14.16 1.70
N GLU A 142 -7.31 -13.62 2.23
CA GLU A 142 -6.64 -12.43 1.68
C GLU A 142 -5.99 -12.68 0.32
N ALA A 143 -5.45 -13.88 0.06
CA ALA A 143 -4.91 -14.26 -1.25
C ALA A 143 -5.99 -14.25 -2.37
N HIS A 144 -7.24 -14.61 -2.05
CA HIS A 144 -8.39 -14.41 -2.95
C HIS A 144 -8.96 -12.98 -2.96
N GLY A 145 -8.33 -12.02 -2.29
CA GLY A 145 -8.73 -10.62 -2.27
C GLY A 145 -9.86 -10.28 -1.30
N CYS A 146 -10.15 -11.12 -0.31
CA CYS A 146 -11.16 -10.81 0.70
C CYS A 146 -10.58 -9.87 1.78
N HIS A 147 -11.17 -8.69 1.96
CA HIS A 147 -10.76 -7.70 2.96
C HIS A 147 -11.23 -8.07 4.39
N ILE A 148 -10.79 -9.22 4.90
CA ILE A 148 -11.27 -9.84 6.15
C ILE A 148 -11.12 -8.97 7.41
N ALA A 149 -10.15 -8.07 7.44
CA ALA A 149 -9.92 -7.16 8.56
C ALA A 149 -10.99 -6.06 8.67
N ASN A 150 -11.70 -5.76 7.57
CA ASN A 150 -12.65 -4.65 7.47
C ASN A 150 -14.10 -5.07 7.78
N VAL A 151 -14.33 -6.35 8.09
CA VAL A 151 -15.66 -6.89 8.43
C VAL A 151 -15.99 -6.54 9.88
N THR A 152 -16.85 -5.54 10.09
CA THR A 152 -17.30 -5.12 11.43
C THR A 152 -18.50 -5.95 11.92
N PRO A 153 -18.73 -6.08 13.24
CA PRO A 153 -19.79 -6.94 13.79
C PRO A 153 -21.19 -6.63 13.26
N ASN A 154 -21.50 -5.35 13.02
CA ASN A 154 -22.79 -4.89 12.49
C ASN A 154 -23.03 -5.28 11.03
N GLN A 155 -21.99 -5.73 10.30
CA GLN A 155 -22.11 -6.19 8.91
C GLN A 155 -22.30 -7.71 8.82
N VAL A 156 -21.90 -8.48 9.83
CA VAL A 156 -21.91 -9.95 9.80
C VAL A 156 -23.29 -10.54 9.48
N PRO A 157 -24.39 -10.14 10.14
CA PRO A 157 -25.72 -10.68 9.82
C PRO A 157 -26.14 -10.42 8.36
N HIS A 158 -25.82 -9.22 7.84
CA HIS A 158 -26.15 -8.83 6.47
C HIS A 158 -25.33 -9.59 5.42
N ILE A 159 -24.04 -9.85 5.72
CA ILE A 159 -23.14 -10.65 4.86
C ILE A 159 -23.63 -12.09 4.80
N MET A 160 -23.96 -12.69 5.96
CA MET A 160 -24.45 -14.06 6.06
C MET A 160 -25.82 -14.25 5.40
N ASP A 161 -26.70 -13.24 5.41
CA ASP A 161 -27.97 -13.32 4.69
C ASP A 161 -27.82 -13.32 3.17
N GLN A 162 -26.84 -12.58 2.64
CA GLN A 162 -26.60 -12.46 1.20
C GLN A 162 -25.78 -13.61 0.60
N SER A 163 -24.82 -14.15 1.36
CA SER A 163 -23.77 -15.03 0.83
C SER A 163 -23.64 -16.36 1.58
N ASN A 164 -24.45 -16.60 2.62
CA ASN A 164 -24.35 -17.74 3.54
C ASN A 164 -23.02 -17.84 4.32
N PHE A 165 -21.95 -17.15 3.92
CA PHE A 165 -20.61 -17.26 4.49
C PHE A 165 -20.13 -15.90 5.03
N CYS A 166 -19.54 -15.89 6.23
CA CYS A 166 -18.76 -14.76 6.72
C CYS A 166 -17.47 -15.25 7.36
N PHE A 167 -16.33 -14.64 7.01
CA PHE A 167 -15.06 -14.91 7.68
C PHE A 167 -14.85 -13.91 8.83
N LEU A 168 -14.58 -14.41 10.02
CA LEU A 168 -14.37 -13.62 11.23
C LEU A 168 -12.90 -13.68 11.59
N PHE A 169 -12.17 -12.60 11.30
CA PHE A 169 -10.73 -12.57 11.54
C PHE A 169 -10.43 -12.33 13.03
N SER A 170 -9.83 -13.35 13.67
CA SER A 170 -9.65 -13.42 15.12
C SER A 170 -8.88 -12.22 15.71
N GLN A 171 -7.94 -11.64 14.96
CA GLN A 171 -7.17 -10.47 15.41
C GLN A 171 -8.00 -9.17 15.42
N THR A 172 -9.01 -9.06 14.54
CA THR A 172 -10.00 -7.97 14.56
C THR A 172 -11.00 -8.19 15.68
N TYR A 173 -11.51 -9.41 15.83
CA TYR A 173 -12.62 -9.71 16.75
C TYR A 173 -12.22 -9.91 18.22
N HIS A 174 -10.95 -10.25 18.53
CA HIS A 174 -10.46 -10.40 19.91
C HIS A 174 -9.35 -9.39 20.26
N PRO A 175 -9.63 -8.06 20.28
CA PRO A 175 -8.62 -7.03 20.52
C PRO A 175 -7.96 -7.11 21.90
N ALA A 176 -8.59 -7.79 22.87
CA ALA A 176 -8.01 -8.09 24.19
C ALA A 176 -6.80 -9.05 24.13
N MET A 177 -6.66 -9.87 23.08
CA MET A 177 -5.57 -10.85 22.97
C MET A 177 -4.17 -10.22 22.93
N LYS A 178 -4.07 -8.92 22.58
CA LYS A 178 -2.81 -8.15 22.68
C LYS A 178 -2.19 -8.20 24.09
N ASN A 179 -3.02 -8.32 25.13
CA ASN A 179 -2.59 -8.34 26.53
C ASN A 179 -1.89 -9.65 26.93
N VAL A 180 -2.02 -10.71 26.12
CA VAL A 180 -1.45 -12.05 26.40
C VAL A 180 -0.56 -12.58 25.27
N ALA A 181 -0.62 -11.99 24.07
CA ALA A 181 0.11 -12.46 22.88
C ALA A 181 1.64 -12.52 23.06
N ALA A 182 2.25 -11.48 23.64
CA ALA A 182 3.69 -11.45 23.92
C ALA A 182 4.09 -12.57 24.91
N VAL A 183 3.37 -12.66 26.04
CA VAL A 183 3.63 -13.66 27.09
C VAL A 183 3.48 -15.09 26.55
N ARG A 184 2.50 -15.37 25.67
CA ARG A 184 2.39 -16.68 25.01
C ARG A 184 3.57 -17.00 24.12
N LYS A 185 4.14 -16.01 23.42
CA LYS A 185 5.35 -16.19 22.60
C LYS A 185 6.58 -16.45 23.46
N GLU A 186 6.70 -15.77 24.60
CA GLU A 186 7.78 -15.96 25.59
C GLU A 186 7.70 -17.31 26.31
N ILE A 187 6.49 -17.79 26.62
CA ILE A 187 6.26 -19.11 27.26
C ILE A 187 6.69 -20.28 26.35
N GLY A 188 6.55 -20.15 25.03
CA GLY A 188 7.07 -21.12 24.05
C GLY A 188 6.41 -22.52 24.03
N VAL A 189 5.45 -22.80 24.91
CA VAL A 189 4.75 -24.11 25.01
C VAL A 189 3.22 -23.97 24.91
N PRO A 190 2.49 -25.02 24.47
CA PRO A 190 1.03 -25.00 24.43
C PRO A 190 0.38 -24.78 25.80
N THR A 191 -0.56 -23.84 25.85
CA THR A 191 -1.32 -23.44 27.05
C THR A 191 -2.81 -23.59 26.78
N ILE A 192 -3.68 -23.33 27.78
CA ILE A 192 -5.14 -23.40 27.61
C ILE A 192 -5.66 -22.57 26.41
N PHE A 193 -4.98 -21.46 26.06
CA PHE A 193 -5.28 -20.65 24.87
C PHE A 193 -5.16 -21.39 23.52
N ASN A 194 -4.49 -22.55 23.46
CA ASN A 194 -4.47 -23.41 22.28
C ASN A 194 -5.77 -24.23 22.13
N LEU A 195 -6.57 -24.35 23.20
CA LEU A 195 -7.90 -24.98 23.18
C LEU A 195 -9.03 -23.97 22.95
N LEU A 196 -8.86 -22.71 23.35
CA LEU A 196 -9.97 -21.72 23.34
C LEU A 196 -10.44 -21.30 21.94
N GLY A 197 -9.64 -21.51 20.88
CA GLY A 197 -9.91 -21.05 19.52
C GLY A 197 -11.32 -21.38 19.00
N PRO A 198 -11.68 -22.68 18.86
CA PRO A 198 -13.00 -23.12 18.43
C PRO A 198 -14.17 -22.57 19.27
N MET A 199 -13.98 -22.45 20.59
CA MET A 199 -15.01 -21.96 21.51
C MET A 199 -15.07 -20.42 21.62
N SER A 200 -14.14 -19.69 21.01
CA SER A 200 -14.07 -18.23 21.13
C SER A 200 -14.88 -17.46 20.08
N ASN A 201 -15.44 -18.14 19.06
CA ASN A 201 -16.15 -17.50 17.95
C ASN A 201 -17.24 -16.49 18.42
N PRO A 202 -17.13 -15.19 18.07
CA PRO A 202 -18.03 -14.14 18.53
C PRO A 202 -19.44 -14.21 17.94
N ALA A 203 -19.62 -14.93 16.82
CA ALA A 203 -20.92 -15.16 16.20
C ALA A 203 -21.78 -16.21 16.94
N ARG A 204 -21.20 -16.89 17.95
CA ARG A 204 -21.88 -17.89 18.81
C ARG A 204 -22.55 -19.00 17.99
N PRO A 205 -21.79 -19.76 17.16
CA PRO A 205 -22.35 -20.81 16.31
C PRO A 205 -23.14 -21.83 17.13
N ALA A 206 -24.39 -22.07 16.74
CA ALA A 206 -25.25 -23.08 17.34
C ALA A 206 -24.71 -24.50 17.08
N ARG A 207 -23.95 -24.68 16.00
CA ARG A 207 -23.34 -25.96 15.60
C ARG A 207 -21.89 -25.81 15.14
N THR A 208 -21.03 -26.80 15.38
CA THR A 208 -19.66 -26.77 14.84
C THR A 208 -19.09 -28.15 14.50
N VAL A 209 -18.26 -28.21 13.46
CA VAL A 209 -17.30 -29.31 13.28
C VAL A 209 -15.94 -28.80 13.75
N THR A 210 -15.42 -29.39 14.84
CA THR A 210 -14.21 -28.92 15.52
C THR A 210 -13.07 -29.92 15.41
N GLY A 211 -11.98 -29.51 14.78
CA GLY A 211 -10.75 -30.29 14.68
C GLY A 211 -9.95 -30.34 15.97
N VAL A 212 -9.41 -31.52 16.34
CA VAL A 212 -8.40 -31.65 17.40
C VAL A 212 -7.24 -32.55 17.00
N HIS A 213 -6.00 -32.05 17.15
CA HIS A 213 -4.74 -32.77 16.86
C HIS A 213 -4.40 -33.96 17.79
N SER A 214 -5.35 -34.44 18.60
CA SER A 214 -5.11 -35.53 19.56
C SER A 214 -6.42 -36.12 20.09
N PRO A 215 -6.61 -37.45 20.08
CA PRO A 215 -7.80 -38.09 20.64
C PRO A 215 -8.00 -37.82 22.13
N GLY A 216 -6.92 -37.56 22.87
CA GLY A 216 -6.96 -37.30 24.31
C GLY A 216 -7.71 -36.02 24.70
N ILE A 217 -7.91 -35.07 23.77
CA ILE A 217 -8.66 -33.83 24.01
C ILE A 217 -10.04 -33.80 23.33
N GLY A 218 -10.42 -34.83 22.56
CA GLY A 218 -11.70 -34.85 21.85
C GLY A 218 -12.92 -34.80 22.79
N GLN A 219 -12.92 -35.67 23.80
CA GLN A 219 -13.98 -35.70 24.83
C GLN A 219 -14.02 -34.42 25.67
N LEU A 220 -12.86 -33.79 25.93
CA LEU A 220 -12.73 -32.52 26.63
C LEU A 220 -13.37 -31.38 25.82
N MET A 221 -12.99 -31.28 24.54
CA MET A 221 -13.51 -30.28 23.62
C MET A 221 -15.03 -30.41 23.45
N ALA A 222 -15.57 -31.63 23.29
CA ALA A 222 -17.01 -31.84 23.14
C ALA A 222 -17.81 -31.40 24.38
N ASN A 223 -17.30 -31.68 25.59
CA ASN A 223 -17.91 -31.21 26.83
C ASN A 223 -17.81 -29.68 26.99
N ALA A 224 -16.66 -29.08 26.65
CA ALA A 224 -16.46 -27.64 26.77
C ALA A 224 -17.32 -26.86 25.74
N LEU A 225 -17.45 -27.35 24.50
CA LEU A 225 -18.35 -26.80 23.48
C LEU A 225 -19.81 -26.75 23.99
N LYS A 226 -20.32 -27.87 24.51
CA LYS A 226 -21.64 -27.98 25.15
C LYS A 226 -21.82 -26.94 26.26
N LEU A 227 -20.84 -26.81 27.15
CA LEU A 227 -20.88 -25.84 28.27
C LEU A 227 -20.84 -24.37 27.80
N THR A 228 -20.27 -24.07 26.62
CA THR A 228 -20.28 -22.72 26.03
C THR A 228 -21.50 -22.41 25.14
N GLY A 229 -22.52 -23.27 25.17
CA GLY A 229 -23.82 -23.04 24.53
C GLY A 229 -23.99 -23.63 23.13
N VAL A 230 -23.05 -24.44 22.64
CA VAL A 230 -23.20 -25.16 21.36
C VAL A 230 -24.26 -26.26 21.53
N LYS A 231 -25.21 -26.34 20.59
CA LYS A 231 -26.33 -27.31 20.63
C LYS A 231 -25.93 -28.67 20.07
N GLU A 232 -25.20 -28.66 18.95
CA GLU A 232 -24.77 -29.88 18.25
C GLU A 232 -23.33 -29.70 17.77
N ALA A 233 -22.48 -30.72 17.93
CA ALA A 233 -21.08 -30.61 17.51
C ALA A 233 -20.52 -31.95 17.06
N MET A 234 -19.52 -31.89 16.18
CA MET A 234 -18.71 -33.03 15.80
C MET A 234 -17.25 -32.68 16.04
N VAL A 235 -16.68 -33.17 17.14
CA VAL A 235 -15.24 -33.04 17.38
C VAL A 235 -14.55 -34.19 16.65
N VAL A 236 -13.54 -33.91 15.83
CA VAL A 236 -12.90 -34.89 14.94
C VAL A 236 -11.38 -34.94 15.15
N CYS A 237 -10.81 -36.15 15.04
CA CYS A 237 -9.36 -36.38 14.99
C CYS A 237 -9.07 -37.53 14.01
N GLY A 238 -8.36 -37.27 12.92
CA GLY A 238 -7.86 -38.33 12.04
C GLY A 238 -6.91 -39.27 12.77
N ALA A 239 -6.84 -40.54 12.34
CA ALA A 239 -5.92 -41.54 12.92
C ALA A 239 -4.44 -41.09 12.90
N GLU A 240 -4.09 -40.25 11.94
CA GLU A 240 -2.77 -39.64 11.75
C GLU A 240 -2.49 -38.49 12.75
N LYS A 241 -3.42 -38.19 13.67
CA LYS A 241 -3.49 -36.99 14.51
C LYS A 241 -3.76 -35.68 13.75
N LEU A 242 -4.25 -35.80 12.52
CA LEU A 242 -4.79 -34.71 11.72
C LEU A 242 -5.95 -34.05 12.48
N ASP A 243 -6.01 -32.72 12.55
CA ASP A 243 -7.12 -32.01 13.17
C ASP A 243 -8.29 -31.74 12.20
N GLU A 244 -8.49 -32.68 11.28
CA GLU A 244 -9.51 -32.69 10.22
C GLU A 244 -10.02 -34.14 10.04
N ILE A 245 -11.06 -34.36 9.24
CA ILE A 245 -11.51 -35.73 8.89
C ILE A 245 -10.45 -36.36 7.96
N SER A 246 -9.93 -37.53 8.33
CA SER A 246 -8.84 -38.19 7.58
C SER A 246 -9.31 -38.62 6.19
N PRO A 247 -8.58 -38.24 5.11
CA PRO A 247 -8.76 -38.83 3.79
C PRO A 247 -8.11 -40.23 3.66
N ALA A 248 -7.24 -40.62 4.61
CA ALA A 248 -6.40 -41.80 4.52
C ALA A 248 -6.96 -43.03 5.27
N GLY A 249 -7.73 -42.82 6.34
CA GLY A 249 -8.23 -43.91 7.19
C GLY A 249 -9.35 -43.51 8.15
N GLU A 250 -9.39 -44.14 9.33
CA GLU A 250 -10.37 -43.83 10.37
C GLU A 250 -10.17 -42.43 10.97
N THR A 251 -11.26 -41.86 11.46
CA THR A 251 -11.34 -40.58 12.18
C THR A 251 -12.14 -40.81 13.46
N ASP A 252 -11.50 -40.59 14.59
CA ASP A 252 -12.14 -40.61 15.91
C ASP A 252 -13.11 -39.41 16.02
N VAL A 253 -14.36 -39.66 16.42
CA VAL A 253 -15.40 -38.62 16.51
C VAL A 253 -16.07 -38.60 17.88
N TRP A 254 -16.26 -37.40 18.44
CA TRP A 254 -17.13 -37.16 19.60
C TRP A 254 -18.27 -36.25 19.15
N ARG A 255 -19.45 -36.84 18.99
CA ARG A 255 -20.67 -36.18 18.52
C ARG A 255 -21.52 -35.73 19.70
N LEU A 256 -21.68 -34.41 19.83
CA LEU A 256 -22.69 -33.79 20.69
C LEU A 256 -24.00 -33.70 19.92
N HIS A 257 -25.05 -34.32 20.44
CA HIS A 257 -26.40 -34.27 19.88
C HIS A 257 -27.26 -33.18 20.56
N ALA A 258 -28.35 -32.75 19.90
CA ALA A 258 -29.25 -31.71 20.41
C ALA A 258 -29.93 -32.03 21.76
N ASN A 259 -29.99 -33.30 22.17
CA ASN A 259 -30.43 -33.73 23.51
C ASN A 259 -29.37 -33.49 24.61
N GLY A 260 -28.17 -33.03 24.26
CA GLY A 260 -27.02 -32.82 25.14
C GLY A 260 -26.19 -34.09 25.40
N GLU A 261 -26.46 -35.20 24.75
CA GLU A 261 -25.68 -36.44 24.82
C GLU A 261 -24.39 -36.31 23.99
N ILE A 262 -23.30 -36.93 24.45
CA ILE A 262 -22.05 -36.99 23.70
C ILE A 262 -21.71 -38.47 23.45
N VAL A 263 -21.77 -38.87 22.19
CA VAL A 263 -21.47 -40.23 21.73
C VAL A 263 -20.07 -40.24 21.10
N LYS A 264 -19.27 -41.28 21.36
CA LYS A 264 -18.03 -41.53 20.61
C LYS A 264 -18.29 -42.54 19.49
N GLU A 265 -17.92 -42.18 18.27
CA GLU A 265 -18.01 -43.00 17.06
C GLU A 265 -16.71 -42.91 16.23
N SER A 266 -16.69 -43.53 15.05
CA SER A 266 -15.56 -43.44 14.11
C SER A 266 -16.08 -43.28 12.68
N LEU A 267 -15.38 -42.49 11.86
CA LEU A 267 -15.71 -42.25 10.45
C LEU A 267 -14.55 -42.67 9.54
N HIS A 268 -14.85 -43.25 8.37
CA HIS A 268 -13.89 -43.71 7.38
C HIS A 268 -14.37 -43.38 5.96
N PRO A 269 -13.54 -42.77 5.08
CA PRO A 269 -13.91 -42.35 3.73
C PRO A 269 -14.76 -43.34 2.94
N THR A 270 -14.31 -44.59 2.84
CA THR A 270 -14.99 -45.63 2.05
C THR A 270 -16.27 -46.17 2.67
N ARG A 271 -16.32 -46.31 4.00
CA ARG A 271 -17.48 -46.90 4.70
C ARG A 271 -18.66 -45.93 4.75
N ASP A 272 -18.40 -44.71 5.22
CA ASP A 272 -19.47 -43.79 5.63
C ASP A 272 -19.80 -42.76 4.55
N PHE A 273 -18.84 -42.47 3.67
CA PHE A 273 -19.01 -41.50 2.58
C PHE A 273 -18.99 -42.12 1.17
N GLY A 274 -18.53 -43.36 1.02
CA GLY A 274 -18.40 -44.03 -0.29
C GLY A 274 -17.18 -43.58 -1.11
N LEU A 275 -16.15 -43.06 -0.43
CA LEU A 275 -14.98 -42.42 -1.04
C LEU A 275 -13.75 -43.34 -1.00
N GLU A 276 -12.93 -43.30 -2.04
CA GLU A 276 -11.59 -43.91 -2.00
C GLU A 276 -10.71 -43.20 -0.96
N THR A 277 -9.83 -43.94 -0.30
CA THR A 277 -8.82 -43.36 0.60
C THR A 277 -7.63 -42.81 -0.19
N HIS A 278 -7.08 -41.69 0.27
CA HIS A 278 -5.93 -41.01 -0.33
C HIS A 278 -4.88 -40.71 0.75
N PRO A 279 -3.57 -40.90 0.48
CA PRO A 279 -2.52 -40.57 1.45
C PRO A 279 -2.47 -39.06 1.73
N LEU A 280 -2.05 -38.67 2.94
CA LEU A 280 -1.93 -37.24 3.32
C LEU A 280 -1.03 -36.41 2.39
N ALA A 281 -0.13 -37.05 1.64
CA ALA A 281 0.70 -36.39 0.64
C ALA A 281 -0.13 -35.73 -0.49
N ASP A 282 -1.31 -36.27 -0.82
CA ASP A 282 -2.17 -35.77 -1.89
C ASP A 282 -3.02 -34.55 -1.46
N VAL A 283 -3.13 -34.31 -0.15
CA VAL A 283 -3.80 -33.13 0.45
C VAL A 283 -2.81 -32.13 1.06
N LYS A 284 -1.52 -32.23 0.71
CA LYS A 284 -0.47 -31.35 1.21
C LYS A 284 -0.63 -29.92 0.67
N GLY A 285 -0.47 -28.94 1.56
CA GLY A 285 -0.56 -27.52 1.28
C GLY A 285 0.77 -26.88 0.86
N GLY A 286 0.63 -25.72 0.21
CA GLY A 286 1.71 -24.81 -0.15
C GLY A 286 1.68 -23.53 0.68
N ASP A 287 2.18 -22.43 0.12
CA ASP A 287 1.91 -21.08 0.62
C ASP A 287 0.45 -20.64 0.37
N CYS A 288 0.09 -19.41 0.77
CA CYS A 288 -1.29 -18.93 0.62
C CYS A 288 -1.72 -18.69 -0.82
N HIS A 289 -0.80 -18.52 -1.78
CA HIS A 289 -1.11 -18.44 -3.21
C HIS A 289 -1.23 -19.82 -3.85
N GLU A 290 -0.39 -20.78 -3.46
CA GLU A 290 -0.50 -22.19 -3.87
C GLU A 290 -1.82 -22.81 -3.35
N ASN A 291 -2.19 -22.52 -2.10
CA ASN A 291 -3.47 -22.93 -1.52
C ASN A 291 -4.66 -22.19 -2.16
N ALA A 292 -4.49 -20.94 -2.63
CA ALA A 292 -5.53 -20.21 -3.34
C ALA A 292 -5.84 -20.82 -4.71
N ILE A 293 -4.79 -21.14 -5.49
CA ILE A 293 -4.95 -21.85 -6.77
C ILE A 293 -5.60 -23.22 -6.54
N THR A 294 -5.25 -23.90 -5.45
CA THR A 294 -5.89 -25.17 -5.06
C THR A 294 -7.37 -24.98 -4.76
N LEU A 295 -7.76 -23.95 -3.99
CA LEU A 295 -9.18 -23.66 -3.69
C LEU A 295 -9.99 -23.33 -4.95
N GLU A 296 -9.49 -22.45 -5.83
CA GLU A 296 -10.19 -22.11 -7.08
C GLU A 296 -10.37 -23.35 -7.99
N ARG A 297 -9.36 -24.24 -8.07
CA ARG A 297 -9.47 -25.49 -8.85
C ARG A 297 -10.40 -26.54 -8.24
N ILE A 298 -10.58 -26.57 -6.91
CA ILE A 298 -11.61 -27.40 -6.26
C ILE A 298 -13.00 -26.85 -6.59
N LEU A 299 -13.22 -25.55 -6.40
CA LEU A 299 -14.53 -24.91 -6.57
C LEU A 299 -15.03 -24.87 -8.02
N ASN A 300 -14.11 -24.87 -9.00
CA ASN A 300 -14.44 -25.00 -10.43
C ASN A 300 -14.55 -26.46 -10.93
N GLY A 301 -14.26 -27.47 -10.09
CA GLY A 301 -14.22 -28.88 -10.51
C GLY A 301 -13.03 -29.27 -11.41
N GLU A 302 -12.03 -28.39 -11.55
CA GLU A 302 -10.83 -28.60 -12.38
C GLU A 302 -9.85 -29.63 -11.80
N LEU A 303 -10.01 -29.98 -10.52
CA LEU A 303 -9.35 -31.12 -9.88
C LEU A 303 -10.27 -32.36 -9.98
N GLN A 304 -10.11 -33.14 -11.05
CA GLN A 304 -10.82 -34.41 -11.21
C GLN A 304 -10.50 -35.40 -10.08
N VAL A 305 -11.35 -35.42 -9.06
CA VAL A 305 -11.68 -36.57 -8.19
C VAL A 305 -10.47 -37.20 -7.45
N ALA A 306 -9.34 -36.50 -7.37
CA ALA A 306 -8.12 -36.88 -6.65
C ALA A 306 -8.03 -36.15 -5.31
N ALA A 307 -8.09 -36.94 -4.22
CA ALA A 307 -7.97 -36.53 -2.81
C ALA A 307 -8.84 -35.36 -2.33
N SER A 308 -8.45 -34.12 -2.65
CA SER A 308 -8.99 -32.86 -2.11
C SER A 308 -10.52 -32.77 -2.06
N CYS A 309 -11.19 -32.67 -3.21
CA CYS A 309 -12.65 -32.46 -3.29
C CYS A 309 -13.47 -33.60 -2.63
N LYS A 310 -12.89 -34.78 -2.38
CA LYS A 310 -13.56 -35.88 -1.69
C LYS A 310 -13.67 -35.62 -0.18
N THR A 311 -12.67 -35.02 0.45
CA THR A 311 -12.68 -34.73 1.90
C THR A 311 -13.81 -33.74 2.24
N ASP A 312 -14.01 -32.72 1.41
CA ASP A 312 -15.10 -31.74 1.52
C ASP A 312 -16.50 -32.39 1.39
N CYS A 313 -16.67 -33.40 0.53
CA CYS A 313 -17.90 -34.21 0.47
C CYS A 313 -18.16 -35.04 1.74
N GLY A 314 -17.10 -35.43 2.47
CA GLY A 314 -17.22 -36.01 3.80
C GLY A 314 -17.78 -35.00 4.81
N PHE A 315 -17.28 -33.77 4.81
CA PHE A 315 -17.83 -32.67 5.61
C PHE A 315 -19.30 -32.36 5.27
N LEU A 316 -19.71 -32.41 4.00
CA LEU A 316 -21.13 -32.24 3.62
C LEU A 316 -22.04 -33.34 4.20
N LYS A 317 -21.66 -34.62 4.07
CA LYS A 317 -22.46 -35.72 4.66
C LYS A 317 -22.49 -35.66 6.19
N ALA A 318 -21.36 -35.30 6.80
CA ALA A 318 -21.27 -35.01 8.23
C ALA A 318 -22.18 -33.85 8.66
N TYR A 319 -22.27 -32.78 7.86
CA TYR A 319 -23.10 -31.61 8.12
C TYR A 319 -24.61 -31.91 8.02
N ASN A 320 -25.03 -32.73 7.05
CA ASN A 320 -26.43 -33.17 6.94
C ASN A 320 -26.88 -33.93 8.21
N SER A 321 -25.98 -34.73 8.79
CA SER A 321 -26.22 -35.46 10.05
C SER A 321 -26.25 -34.60 11.33
N LEU A 322 -26.17 -33.27 11.21
CA LEU A 322 -26.16 -32.32 12.33
C LEU A 322 -27.27 -31.26 12.23
N THR A 323 -28.19 -31.31 11.24
CA THR A 323 -29.04 -30.15 10.92
C THR A 323 -30.53 -30.41 10.74
N ASP A 324 -31.02 -31.66 10.93
CA ASP A 324 -32.40 -32.11 10.62
C ASP A 324 -32.87 -31.79 9.18
N PHE A 325 -31.97 -31.36 8.29
CA PHE A 325 -32.25 -31.14 6.88
C PHE A 325 -32.26 -32.49 6.15
N HIS A 326 -33.47 -32.96 5.83
CA HIS A 326 -33.72 -34.04 4.86
C HIS A 326 -33.25 -33.62 3.45
N LEU A 327 -31.94 -33.64 3.21
CA LEU A 327 -31.31 -33.48 1.90
C LEU A 327 -31.33 -34.80 1.11
N ASP A 328 -32.48 -35.49 1.13
CA ASP A 328 -32.79 -36.72 0.38
C ASP A 328 -32.75 -36.52 -1.15
N TYR A 329 -32.47 -35.29 -1.60
CA TYR A 329 -32.47 -34.84 -2.99
C TYR A 329 -31.11 -34.38 -3.52
N PHE A 330 -30.01 -34.66 -2.79
CA PHE A 330 -28.66 -34.60 -3.36
C PHE A 330 -28.15 -35.99 -3.76
N PRO A 331 -28.37 -36.43 -5.02
CA PRO A 331 -27.63 -37.54 -5.57
C PRO A 331 -26.17 -37.09 -5.74
N VAL A 332 -25.29 -37.54 -4.84
CA VAL A 332 -23.84 -37.30 -4.92
C VAL A 332 -23.25 -38.18 -6.03
N HIS A 333 -23.58 -37.85 -7.27
CA HIS A 333 -22.72 -38.07 -8.42
C HIS A 333 -21.47 -37.19 -8.27
N ALA A 334 -20.39 -37.53 -8.96
CA ALA A 334 -19.10 -36.83 -8.86
C ALA A 334 -19.08 -35.47 -9.62
N ASP A 335 -20.25 -34.93 -9.95
CA ASP A 335 -20.44 -33.66 -10.65
C ASP A 335 -21.18 -32.70 -9.70
N LEU A 336 -20.45 -31.71 -9.14
CA LEU A 336 -21.09 -30.49 -8.64
C LEU A 336 -21.83 -29.85 -9.82
N GLN A 337 -23.15 -29.69 -9.73
CA GLN A 337 -23.89 -29.14 -10.87
C GLN A 337 -23.49 -27.68 -11.08
N ASN A 338 -23.53 -27.20 -12.33
CA ASN A 338 -23.08 -25.83 -12.65
C ASN A 338 -23.70 -24.76 -11.75
N ARG A 339 -24.94 -24.94 -11.28
CA ARG A 339 -25.60 -24.02 -10.31
C ARG A 339 -24.92 -23.92 -8.95
N GLU A 340 -24.24 -24.97 -8.50
CA GLU A 340 -23.51 -25.01 -7.24
C GLU A 340 -22.15 -24.34 -7.39
N ILE A 341 -21.47 -24.58 -8.52
CA ILE A 341 -20.25 -23.86 -8.93
C ILE A 341 -20.57 -22.37 -9.14
N ASP A 342 -21.71 -22.04 -9.74
CA ASP A 342 -22.23 -20.67 -9.86
C ASP A 342 -22.49 -20.07 -8.47
N ASN A 343 -23.11 -20.80 -7.54
CA ASN A 343 -23.32 -20.34 -6.17
C ASN A 343 -21.99 -20.10 -5.44
N LEU A 344 -21.02 -21.02 -5.52
CA LEU A 344 -19.72 -20.90 -4.86
C LEU A 344 -18.90 -19.74 -5.44
N ASN A 345 -18.91 -19.56 -6.76
CA ASN A 345 -18.34 -18.39 -7.41
C ASN A 345 -19.11 -17.11 -7.08
N ASN A 346 -20.43 -17.15 -6.92
CA ASN A 346 -21.23 -16.02 -6.42
C ASN A 346 -20.91 -15.70 -4.96
N ILE A 347 -20.56 -16.68 -4.11
CA ILE A 347 -20.11 -16.44 -2.73
C ILE A 347 -18.72 -15.80 -2.74
N LEU A 348 -17.73 -16.34 -3.48
CA LEU A 348 -16.42 -15.71 -3.63
C LEU A 348 -16.52 -14.30 -4.22
N ASN A 349 -17.34 -14.09 -5.25
CA ASN A 349 -17.54 -12.78 -5.86
C ASN A 349 -18.34 -11.85 -4.94
N ALA A 350 -19.31 -12.34 -4.17
CA ALA A 350 -19.97 -11.56 -3.12
C ALA A 350 -18.97 -11.11 -2.06
N LEU A 351 -18.08 -11.98 -1.57
CA LEU A 351 -17.05 -11.64 -0.59
C LEU A 351 -16.05 -10.60 -1.13
N LYS A 352 -15.63 -10.74 -2.41
CA LYS A 352 -14.85 -9.72 -3.14
C LYS A 352 -15.60 -8.38 -3.30
N VAL A 353 -16.94 -8.38 -3.29
CA VAL A 353 -17.80 -7.21 -3.59
C VAL A 353 -18.52 -6.62 -2.36
N GLN A 354 -18.58 -7.31 -1.22
CA GLN A 354 -19.43 -6.92 -0.08
C GLN A 354 -18.90 -5.71 0.70
N VAL A 355 -17.61 -5.37 0.58
CA VAL A 355 -17.09 -4.07 1.06
C VAL A 355 -17.58 -2.92 0.17
N ALA A 356 -17.90 -3.15 -1.11
CA ALA A 356 -18.44 -2.13 -2.00
C ALA A 356 -19.96 -1.90 -1.83
N GLN A 357 -20.75 -2.95 -1.54
CA GLN A 357 -22.22 -2.85 -1.62
C GLN A 357 -22.89 -2.00 -0.53
N HIS A 358 -22.25 -1.70 0.59
CA HIS A 358 -22.84 -0.76 1.57
C HIS A 358 -23.03 0.66 0.97
N LYS A 359 -22.26 1.03 -0.07
CA LYS A 359 -22.47 2.25 -0.87
C LYS A 359 -23.86 2.28 -1.54
N LEU A 360 -24.44 1.14 -1.90
CA LEU A 360 -25.72 1.04 -2.63
C LEU A 360 -26.95 1.23 -1.73
N SER A 361 -26.95 0.69 -0.51
CA SER A 361 -28.04 0.93 0.46
C SER A 361 -28.13 2.42 0.84
N VAL A 362 -26.97 3.03 1.12
CA VAL A 362 -26.88 4.48 1.40
C VAL A 362 -27.24 5.31 0.18
N ARG A 363 -26.85 4.90 -1.05
CA ARG A 363 -27.33 5.53 -2.30
C ARG A 363 -28.86 5.43 -2.45
N LYS A 364 -29.50 4.29 -2.17
CA LYS A 364 -30.97 4.16 -2.25
C LYS A 364 -31.70 5.01 -1.20
N LYS A 365 -31.22 5.06 0.06
CA LYS A 365 -31.76 6.00 1.06
C LYS A 365 -31.53 7.46 0.67
N ARG A 366 -30.35 7.83 0.16
CA ARG A 366 -30.07 9.19 -0.36
C ARG A 366 -30.93 9.54 -1.58
N ALA A 367 -31.18 8.60 -2.49
CA ALA A 367 -32.04 8.80 -3.66
C ALA A 367 -33.51 8.99 -3.27
N LEU A 368 -34.01 8.25 -2.27
CA LEU A 368 -35.38 8.42 -1.74
C LEU A 368 -35.55 9.74 -0.96
N ILE A 369 -34.47 10.25 -0.36
CA ILE A 369 -34.43 11.59 0.26
C ILE A 369 -34.28 12.69 -0.82
N ALA A 370 -33.56 12.41 -1.91
CA ALA A 370 -33.39 13.32 -3.04
C ALA A 370 -34.70 13.49 -3.83
N SER A 371 -35.40 12.41 -4.17
CA SER A 371 -36.70 12.50 -4.87
C SER A 371 -37.77 13.18 -4.01
N LYS A 372 -37.77 12.96 -2.69
CA LYS A 372 -38.60 13.76 -1.76
C LYS A 372 -38.18 15.24 -1.71
N ARG A 373 -36.91 15.57 -1.92
CA ARG A 373 -36.46 16.97 -2.08
C ARG A 373 -36.83 17.56 -3.45
N GLU A 374 -36.87 16.77 -4.52
CA GLU A 374 -37.27 17.23 -5.86
C GLU A 374 -38.77 17.51 -5.93
N VAL A 375 -39.63 16.67 -5.34
CA VAL A 375 -41.09 16.91 -5.25
C VAL A 375 -41.41 18.16 -4.42
N VAL A 376 -40.58 18.50 -3.42
CA VAL A 376 -40.69 19.77 -2.67
C VAL A 376 -40.12 20.95 -3.46
N LYS A 377 -39.04 20.77 -4.22
CA LYS A 377 -38.49 21.83 -5.10
C LYS A 377 -39.43 22.20 -6.25
N SER A 378 -40.10 21.24 -6.87
CA SER A 378 -41.04 21.49 -7.99
C SER A 378 -42.32 22.22 -7.58
N THR A 379 -42.58 22.37 -6.27
CA THR A 379 -43.68 23.18 -5.72
C THR A 379 -43.23 24.44 -4.97
N HIS A 380 -41.94 24.80 -5.01
CA HIS A 380 -41.37 26.03 -4.42
C HIS A 380 -40.56 26.88 -5.42
N LEU A 381 -40.86 26.75 -6.72
CA LEU A 381 -40.31 27.62 -7.78
C LEU A 381 -41.34 28.63 -8.31
N VAL A 382 -42.23 29.09 -7.43
CA VAL A 382 -43.11 30.26 -7.61
C VAL A 382 -43.15 31.02 -6.29
N VAL A 383 -43.05 32.36 -6.36
CA VAL A 383 -42.97 33.33 -5.25
C VAL A 383 -41.62 33.34 -4.49
N GLN A 384 -41.23 34.52 -4.00
CA GLN A 384 -40.09 34.84 -3.13
C GLN A 384 -38.69 34.80 -3.76
N ASN A 385 -38.41 35.84 -4.55
CA ASN A 385 -37.40 36.80 -4.10
C ASN A 385 -38.11 38.11 -3.69
N ASP A 386 -37.40 39.01 -3.01
CA ASP A 386 -37.87 40.32 -2.52
C ASP A 386 -39.11 40.34 -1.62
N PHE A 387 -38.90 40.21 -0.29
CA PHE A 387 -39.60 41.04 0.72
C PHE A 387 -39.05 40.84 2.15
N GLN A 388 -38.04 41.62 2.57
CA GLN A 388 -37.86 41.98 3.99
C GLN A 388 -36.89 43.18 4.16
N ASN A 389 -37.44 44.40 4.28
CA ASN A 389 -37.13 45.41 5.31
C ASN A 389 -37.58 46.83 4.93
N ALA A 390 -38.90 47.09 5.02
CA ALA A 390 -39.44 48.43 5.27
C ALA A 390 -40.86 48.31 5.87
N PHE A 391 -41.10 49.04 6.96
CA PHE A 391 -42.27 48.98 7.85
C PHE A 391 -43.66 49.03 7.18
N GLY A 392 -44.63 48.33 7.78
CA GLY A 392 -46.00 48.22 7.26
C GLY A 392 -46.90 49.43 7.55
N GLY A 393 -48.01 49.54 6.80
CA GLY A 393 -49.03 50.57 7.00
C GLY A 393 -49.93 50.83 5.78
N HIS A 394 -51.09 50.17 5.74
CA HIS A 394 -52.29 50.43 4.91
C HIS A 394 -52.26 51.27 3.59
N ARG A 395 -52.72 50.62 2.50
CA ARG A 395 -53.73 51.09 1.51
C ARG A 395 -53.58 52.51 0.86
N HIS A 396 -53.25 52.60 -0.44
CA HIS A 396 -54.22 52.89 -1.55
C HIS A 396 -53.65 53.25 -2.96
N LEU A 397 -54.45 52.98 -4.00
CA LEU A 397 -54.69 53.72 -5.28
C LEU A 397 -53.63 53.88 -6.42
N LYS A 398 -53.83 53.09 -7.50
CA LYS A 398 -54.06 53.45 -8.94
C LYS A 398 -53.10 54.34 -9.78
N ARG A 399 -52.74 53.79 -10.96
CA ARG A 399 -52.55 54.41 -12.32
C ARG A 399 -51.40 55.45 -12.48
N LYS A 400 -50.59 55.44 -13.55
CA LYS A 400 -50.95 55.76 -14.95
C LYS A 400 -49.75 55.56 -15.92
N TYR A 401 -50.01 55.20 -17.20
CA TYR A 401 -49.44 55.73 -18.49
C TYR A 401 -47.90 55.78 -18.72
N GLN A 402 -47.33 55.85 -19.95
CA GLN A 402 -47.65 55.38 -21.32
C GLN A 402 -46.45 55.77 -22.25
N SER A 403 -46.30 55.16 -23.44
CA SER A 403 -45.47 55.62 -24.60
C SER A 403 -43.93 55.65 -24.38
N ALA A 404 -43.01 55.66 -25.36
CA ALA A 404 -42.97 55.47 -26.84
C ALA A 404 -41.48 55.33 -27.29
N ASN A 405 -41.07 54.97 -28.53
CA ASN A 405 -41.61 54.14 -29.63
C ASN A 405 -40.53 54.01 -30.75
N MET A 406 -40.57 52.97 -31.61
CA MET A 406 -39.69 52.68 -32.78
C MET A 406 -38.23 52.27 -32.44
N ARG A 407 -37.55 51.25 -33.01
CA ARG A 407 -37.46 50.58 -34.35
C ARG A 407 -36.46 51.25 -35.34
N PRO A 408 -35.77 50.49 -36.23
CA PRO A 408 -35.10 49.18 -36.07
C PRO A 408 -33.71 49.10 -36.80
N PHE A 409 -33.20 47.88 -37.08
CA PHE A 409 -31.91 47.49 -37.72
C PHE A 409 -30.68 47.35 -36.79
N GLY A 410 -29.68 46.54 -37.19
CA GLY A 410 -28.50 46.19 -36.40
C GLY A 410 -27.46 45.35 -37.16
N LEU A 411 -26.37 45.00 -36.46
CA LEU A 411 -25.25 44.11 -36.88
C LEU A 411 -24.53 43.55 -35.63
N VAL A 412 -23.46 42.75 -35.78
CA VAL A 412 -22.94 41.74 -34.81
C VAL A 412 -21.41 41.59 -34.99
N PRO A 413 -20.55 41.14 -34.03
CA PRO A 413 -20.39 41.42 -32.58
C PRO A 413 -18.90 41.70 -32.11
N LEU A 414 -18.68 41.82 -30.78
CA LEU A 414 -17.47 41.46 -29.98
C LEU A 414 -16.10 42.19 -30.13
N LEU A 415 -15.65 42.87 -29.05
CA LEU A 415 -14.47 42.57 -28.19
C LEU A 415 -14.22 43.70 -27.15
N ASP A 416 -13.52 43.42 -26.04
CA ASP A 416 -13.22 44.37 -24.93
C ASP A 416 -11.95 43.95 -24.14
N SER A 417 -11.18 44.89 -23.56
CA SER A 417 -9.91 44.60 -22.83
C SER A 417 -9.47 45.70 -21.83
N PRO A 418 -9.04 45.38 -20.58
CA PRO A 418 -8.61 46.36 -19.56
C PRO A 418 -7.10 46.30 -19.17
N ASN A 419 -6.49 47.45 -18.87
CA ASN A 419 -5.05 47.60 -18.57
C ASN A 419 -4.76 48.92 -17.80
N THR A 420 -3.75 49.11 -16.93
CA THR A 420 -2.80 48.24 -16.19
C THR A 420 -2.22 49.05 -15.00
N LYS A 421 -1.69 48.42 -13.91
CA LYS A 421 -0.57 48.99 -13.12
C LYS A 421 0.13 48.02 -12.15
N VAL A 422 1.45 48.20 -12.01
CA VAL A 422 2.45 47.51 -11.13
C VAL A 422 3.56 48.55 -10.81
N ILE A 423 4.66 48.37 -10.07
CA ILE A 423 5.46 47.28 -9.43
C ILE A 423 6.06 47.88 -8.10
N PRO A 424 7.03 47.32 -7.31
CA PRO A 424 7.86 46.10 -7.44
C PRO A 424 7.86 45.18 -6.17
N PRO A 425 8.67 44.09 -6.15
CA PRO A 425 9.92 44.15 -5.36
C PRO A 425 11.19 43.82 -6.17
N SER A 426 12.35 43.85 -5.49
CA SER A 426 13.71 43.76 -6.07
C SER A 426 14.20 42.34 -6.38
N ASP A 427 15.03 42.22 -7.42
CA ASP A 427 15.64 40.98 -7.92
C ASP A 427 17.18 41.14 -8.04
N PRO A 428 18.03 40.17 -7.61
CA PRO A 428 19.47 40.36 -7.55
C PRO A 428 20.26 39.62 -8.65
N HIS A 429 20.37 40.18 -9.87
CA HIS A 429 21.59 40.06 -10.70
C HIS A 429 21.70 41.21 -11.70
N GLN A 430 22.89 41.80 -11.85
CA GLN A 430 23.17 42.91 -12.78
C GLN A 430 23.59 42.40 -14.16
N GLY A 431 23.26 43.13 -15.23
CA GLY A 431 23.71 42.77 -16.58
C GLY A 431 23.43 43.80 -17.66
N MET A 432 22.39 43.55 -18.44
CA MET A 432 22.19 44.16 -19.76
C MET A 432 21.34 45.44 -19.74
N LYS A 433 21.49 46.26 -20.78
CA LYS A 433 20.68 47.47 -21.01
C LYS A 433 20.14 47.48 -22.44
N VAL A 434 18.86 47.78 -22.59
CA VAL A 434 18.21 47.95 -23.89
C VAL A 434 17.91 49.43 -24.11
N GLN A 435 18.20 49.94 -25.31
CA GLN A 435 17.71 51.24 -25.79
C GLN A 435 16.92 51.01 -27.08
N ALA A 436 15.79 51.69 -27.22
CA ALA A 436 14.99 51.66 -28.44
C ALA A 436 14.53 53.07 -28.83
N GLU A 437 14.55 53.34 -30.12
CA GLU A 437 14.15 54.60 -30.73
C GLU A 437 13.17 54.32 -31.87
N ALA A 438 12.17 55.19 -32.03
CA ALA A 438 11.13 55.07 -33.04
C ALA A 438 10.95 56.40 -33.76
N TRP A 439 10.77 56.38 -35.08
CA TRP A 439 10.53 57.56 -35.89
C TRP A 439 9.58 57.26 -37.04
N TYR A 440 8.82 58.27 -37.47
CA TYR A 440 8.03 58.22 -38.69
C TYR A 440 8.85 58.75 -39.86
N ASN A 441 8.87 58.03 -40.99
CA ASN A 441 9.40 58.56 -42.24
C ASN A 441 8.23 58.95 -43.18
N PRO A 442 8.04 60.25 -43.49
CA PRO A 442 6.92 60.69 -44.32
C PRO A 442 7.15 60.49 -45.83
N GLU A 443 8.34 60.09 -46.29
CA GLU A 443 8.60 59.84 -47.72
C GLU A 443 8.15 58.46 -48.19
N ASP A 444 8.31 57.43 -47.35
CA ASP A 444 7.82 56.07 -47.59
C ASP A 444 6.47 55.79 -46.86
N GLY A 445 6.11 56.64 -45.89
CA GLY A 445 4.86 56.60 -45.16
C GLY A 445 4.88 55.69 -43.93
N ILE A 446 6.06 55.25 -43.46
CA ILE A 446 6.19 54.15 -42.49
C ILE A 446 6.68 54.62 -41.12
N TYR A 447 6.20 53.95 -40.07
CA TYR A 447 6.81 53.98 -38.74
C TYR A 447 7.94 52.96 -38.64
N TRP A 448 9.14 53.45 -38.37
CA TRP A 448 10.35 52.67 -38.17
C TRP A 448 10.70 52.60 -36.68
N VAL A 449 11.06 51.41 -36.20
CA VAL A 449 11.51 51.19 -34.82
C VAL A 449 12.84 50.46 -34.84
N ARG A 450 13.82 50.96 -34.08
CA ARG A 450 15.13 50.33 -33.89
C ARG A 450 15.39 50.07 -32.42
N ALA A 451 15.72 48.83 -32.06
CA ALA A 451 16.16 48.45 -30.71
C ALA A 451 17.61 47.96 -30.73
N ASN A 452 18.41 48.41 -29.77
CA ASN A 452 19.80 47.99 -29.53
C ASN A 452 19.91 47.41 -28.12
N VAL A 453 20.36 46.16 -28.02
CA VAL A 453 20.64 45.47 -26.75
C VAL A 453 22.14 45.54 -26.48
N ARG A 454 22.53 46.05 -25.31
CA ARG A 454 23.94 46.23 -24.92
C ARG A 454 24.32 45.40 -23.69
N ASN A 455 25.55 44.89 -23.71
CA ASN A 455 26.17 44.17 -22.58
C ASN A 455 26.60 45.13 -21.46
N THR A 456 27.21 44.59 -20.39
CA THR A 456 27.75 45.36 -19.26
C THR A 456 28.88 46.33 -19.65
N SER A 457 29.65 46.04 -20.70
CA SER A 457 30.69 46.93 -21.26
C SER A 457 30.14 48.02 -22.21
N GLY A 458 28.86 47.93 -22.60
CA GLY A 458 28.19 48.91 -23.45
C GLY A 458 28.26 48.65 -24.96
N GLU A 459 28.81 47.52 -25.40
CA GLU A 459 28.78 47.10 -26.81
C GLU A 459 27.39 46.61 -27.21
N SER A 460 26.95 46.94 -28.43
CA SER A 460 25.70 46.41 -28.99
C SER A 460 25.89 44.94 -29.38
N ILE A 461 25.14 44.05 -28.73
CA ILE A 461 25.10 42.61 -29.02
C ILE A 461 24.10 42.31 -30.14
N TYR A 462 22.96 43.01 -30.12
CA TYR A 462 21.85 42.81 -31.05
C TYR A 462 21.28 44.16 -31.50
N GLU A 463 20.99 44.27 -32.79
CA GLU A 463 20.19 45.35 -33.38
C GLU A 463 18.98 44.75 -34.11
N VAL A 464 17.78 45.24 -33.78
CA VAL A 464 16.50 44.82 -34.39
C VAL A 464 15.86 46.06 -35.01
N SER A 465 15.36 45.94 -36.24
CA SER A 465 14.62 47.01 -36.93
C SER A 465 13.30 46.46 -37.48
N LEU A 466 12.19 47.22 -37.30
CA LEU A 466 10.82 46.81 -37.66
C LEU A 466 10.12 47.86 -38.53
N GLN A 467 9.11 47.41 -39.29
CA GLN A 467 8.38 48.12 -40.35
C GLN A 467 6.92 47.58 -40.41
N GLY A 468 5.95 48.33 -40.95
CA GLY A 468 4.55 47.86 -41.13
C GLY A 468 3.67 48.73 -42.06
N TYR A 469 2.56 48.16 -42.54
CA TYR A 469 1.53 48.76 -43.43
C TYR A 469 0.13 48.14 -43.14
N GLU A 470 -0.97 48.70 -43.69
CA GLU A 470 -2.33 48.61 -43.10
C GLU A 470 -3.28 47.43 -43.43
N SER A 471 -3.01 46.47 -44.35
CA SER A 471 -4.03 45.41 -44.60
C SER A 471 -3.63 44.06 -45.25
N HIS A 472 -3.83 42.98 -44.47
CA HIS A 472 -4.38 41.65 -44.84
C HIS A 472 -3.57 40.60 -45.66
N ALA A 473 -3.43 39.40 -45.06
CA ALA A 473 -3.77 38.05 -45.60
C ALA A 473 -2.68 36.93 -45.71
N GLN A 474 -2.94 35.83 -44.98
CA GLN A 474 -2.54 34.40 -45.14
C GLN A 474 -1.04 33.97 -45.17
N ILE A 475 -0.82 32.69 -44.82
CA ILE A 475 0.47 32.10 -44.42
C ILE A 475 0.79 30.84 -45.26
N GLN A 476 2.03 30.74 -45.75
CA GLN A 476 2.68 29.44 -46.03
C GLN A 476 4.22 29.59 -45.91
N CYS A 477 4.90 28.65 -45.25
CA CYS A 477 6.31 28.79 -44.85
C CYS A 477 7.32 28.19 -45.84
N LEU A 478 8.50 28.81 -45.96
CA LEU A 478 9.85 28.23 -46.09
C LEU A 478 10.91 29.39 -45.96
N PRO A 479 12.22 29.14 -45.73
CA PRO A 479 13.04 30.07 -44.94
C PRO A 479 13.95 31.04 -45.73
N ARG A 480 13.94 32.33 -45.34
CA ARG A 480 15.15 33.15 -45.00
C ARG A 480 14.83 34.64 -44.68
N ARG A 481 15.00 35.00 -43.40
CA ARG A 481 15.18 36.36 -42.80
C ARG A 481 14.10 37.45 -42.94
N THR A 482 14.11 38.33 -41.94
CA THR A 482 13.37 39.60 -41.77
C THR A 482 11.85 39.47 -41.67
N GLN A 483 11.34 39.46 -40.44
CA GLN A 483 9.92 39.60 -40.15
C GLN A 483 9.46 41.05 -40.29
N VAL A 484 8.31 41.25 -40.91
CA VAL A 484 7.50 42.48 -40.87
C VAL A 484 6.25 42.11 -40.06
N VAL A 485 5.93 42.87 -39.01
CA VAL A 485 4.85 42.49 -38.08
C VAL A 485 3.83 43.61 -37.97
N GLU A 486 2.57 43.29 -38.26
CA GLU A 486 1.43 44.18 -38.14
C GLU A 486 1.12 44.40 -36.64
N LEU A 487 1.11 45.66 -36.19
CA LEU A 487 0.97 46.04 -34.77
C LEU A 487 -0.39 46.67 -34.49
N GLN A 488 -1.24 45.99 -33.73
CA GLN A 488 -2.45 46.56 -33.12
C GLN A 488 -2.21 46.87 -31.63
N ALA A 489 -2.91 47.87 -31.12
CA ALA A 489 -2.78 48.32 -29.73
C ALA A 489 -3.11 47.19 -28.74
N GLY A 490 -2.11 46.76 -27.96
CA GLY A 490 -2.24 45.68 -26.98
C GLY A 490 -1.77 44.30 -27.45
N GLN A 491 -1.27 44.13 -28.67
CA GLN A 491 -0.60 42.89 -29.07
C GLN A 491 0.74 42.70 -28.35
N VAL A 492 1.04 41.45 -28.04
CA VAL A 492 2.38 40.96 -27.73
C VAL A 492 2.93 40.33 -29.00
N ILE A 493 4.16 40.70 -29.40
CA ILE A 493 4.87 40.03 -30.49
C ILE A 493 5.89 39.08 -29.88
N ASP A 494 5.91 37.86 -30.41
CA ASP A 494 6.93 36.85 -30.16
C ASP A 494 7.96 36.86 -31.31
N VAL A 495 9.25 36.99 -30.97
CA VAL A 495 10.34 37.18 -31.94
C VAL A 495 11.40 36.08 -31.77
N CYS A 496 11.08 34.88 -32.26
CA CYS A 496 12.04 33.77 -32.34
C CYS A 496 13.27 34.19 -33.17
N ALA A 497 14.43 34.24 -32.52
CA ALA A 497 15.68 34.72 -33.10
C ALA A 497 16.77 33.64 -33.03
N THR A 498 17.18 33.13 -34.19
CA THR A 498 18.24 32.12 -34.30
C THR A 498 19.60 32.75 -34.61
N TYR A 499 20.62 32.30 -33.88
CA TYR A 499 22.02 32.69 -34.07
C TYR A 499 22.85 31.47 -34.48
N GLN A 500 23.74 31.63 -35.46
CA GLN A 500 24.80 30.66 -35.74
C GLN A 500 26.10 31.14 -35.12
N ALA A 501 26.62 30.37 -34.16
CA ALA A 501 27.93 30.59 -33.57
C ALA A 501 29.01 29.93 -34.44
N ASP A 502 29.95 30.73 -34.95
CA ASP A 502 31.11 30.24 -35.73
C ASP A 502 32.18 29.57 -34.83
N SER A 503 31.83 28.44 -34.21
CA SER A 503 32.72 27.27 -34.03
C SER A 503 31.98 26.11 -33.33
N GLU A 504 31.85 24.99 -34.04
CA GLU A 504 31.48 23.65 -33.51
C GLU A 504 30.11 23.47 -32.82
N HIS A 505 29.04 23.55 -33.64
CA HIS A 505 27.87 22.67 -33.58
C HIS A 505 27.01 22.63 -32.28
N GLN A 506 26.38 23.76 -31.93
CA GLN A 506 24.97 23.75 -31.52
C GLN A 506 24.21 24.90 -32.19
N GLU A 507 23.06 24.62 -32.80
CA GLU A 507 22.03 25.63 -33.01
C GLU A 507 21.20 25.70 -31.72
N GLN A 508 21.06 26.91 -31.16
CA GLN A 508 20.14 27.18 -30.06
C GLN A 508 19.07 28.16 -30.57
N SER A 509 17.80 27.76 -30.46
CA SER A 509 16.69 28.71 -30.58
C SER A 509 16.58 29.50 -29.27
N LEU A 510 16.46 30.82 -29.39
CA LEU A 510 15.75 31.60 -28.39
C LEU A 510 14.30 31.67 -28.82
N ASP A 511 13.55 30.67 -28.38
CA ASP A 511 12.09 30.70 -28.38
C ASP A 511 11.62 31.61 -27.23
N ASP A 512 10.43 32.23 -27.37
CA ASP A 512 9.80 33.13 -26.41
C ASP A 512 10.58 34.42 -26.06
N LEU A 513 10.77 35.31 -27.04
CA LEU A 513 11.19 36.71 -26.81
C LEU A 513 10.01 37.66 -27.03
N TYR A 514 9.41 38.16 -25.94
CA TYR A 514 8.24 39.03 -25.98
C TYR A 514 8.58 40.51 -25.90
N LEU A 515 8.06 41.27 -26.87
CA LEU A 515 8.10 42.74 -26.88
C LEU A 515 6.70 43.30 -26.61
N VAL A 516 6.56 44.05 -25.51
CA VAL A 516 5.29 44.67 -25.10
C VAL A 516 5.31 46.16 -25.42
N PHE A 517 4.38 46.60 -26.27
CA PHE A 517 4.23 47.98 -26.70
C PHE A 517 2.97 48.63 -26.12
N SER A 518 3.00 49.94 -25.89
CA SER A 518 1.81 50.73 -25.56
C SER A 518 1.80 52.08 -26.27
N GLU A 519 0.60 52.59 -26.53
CA GLU A 519 0.38 53.88 -27.17
C GLU A 519 0.31 55.00 -26.12
N SER A 520 0.95 56.13 -26.41
CA SER A 520 0.83 57.37 -25.63
C SER A 520 -0.31 58.22 -26.17
N ALA A 521 -0.91 59.09 -25.34
CA ALA A 521 -2.13 59.85 -25.65
C ALA A 521 -2.01 60.88 -26.81
N ASN A 522 -0.88 60.89 -27.52
CA ASN A 522 -0.56 61.71 -28.67
C ASN A 522 -0.15 60.85 -29.91
N GLY A 523 -0.44 59.55 -29.91
CA GLY A 523 -0.25 58.64 -31.06
C GLY A 523 1.13 58.00 -31.20
N SER A 524 2.06 58.19 -30.26
CA SER A 524 3.38 57.55 -30.30
C SER A 524 3.41 56.21 -29.56
N ILE A 525 3.89 55.16 -30.24
CA ILE A 525 4.03 53.80 -29.69
C ILE A 525 5.39 53.65 -29.00
N HIS A 526 5.40 53.10 -27.78
CA HIS A 526 6.61 52.86 -26.99
C HIS A 526 6.70 51.39 -26.55
N CYS A 527 7.87 50.76 -26.71
CA CYS A 527 8.15 49.48 -26.07
C CYS A 527 8.37 49.71 -24.56
N GLN A 528 7.54 49.11 -23.71
CA GLN A 528 7.63 49.26 -22.25
C GLN A 528 8.38 48.12 -21.57
N ARG A 529 8.38 46.92 -22.15
CA ARG A 529 8.95 45.73 -21.52
C ARG A 529 9.41 44.70 -22.55
N VAL A 530 10.60 44.17 -22.32
CA VAL A 530 11.11 42.93 -22.93
C VAL A 530 10.94 41.82 -21.89
N VAL A 531 10.46 40.65 -22.29
CA VAL A 531 10.44 39.45 -21.44
C VAL A 531 11.07 38.30 -22.22
N VAL A 532 12.05 37.64 -21.59
CA VAL A 532 12.57 36.34 -22.01
C VAL A 532 11.98 35.32 -21.05
N ASN A 533 11.29 34.30 -21.55
CA ASN A 533 10.73 33.26 -20.69
C ASN A 533 11.82 32.30 -20.19
N HIS A 534 12.14 32.37 -18.90
CA HIS A 534 12.82 31.25 -18.24
C HIS A 534 11.80 30.14 -17.93
N VAL A 535 12.25 28.88 -18.02
CA VAL A 535 11.50 27.69 -17.60
C VAL A 535 11.04 27.84 -16.14
N GLN A 536 9.77 28.20 -15.95
CA GLN A 536 9.22 28.53 -14.62
C GLN A 536 7.81 27.98 -14.33
N ASP A 537 7.08 27.47 -15.33
CA ASP A 537 5.72 26.95 -15.14
C ASP A 537 5.68 25.42 -15.06
N ILE A 538 6.54 24.86 -14.20
CA ILE A 538 6.38 23.52 -13.62
C ILE A 538 6.49 23.69 -12.11
N LYS A 539 5.37 24.11 -11.52
CA LYS A 539 5.17 24.45 -10.11
C LYS A 539 3.78 23.93 -9.76
N ASN A 540 3.54 23.29 -8.61
CA ASN A 540 4.45 22.98 -7.51
C ASN A 540 3.93 21.71 -6.82
N MET A 541 4.12 20.50 -7.37
CA MET A 541 4.03 19.31 -6.52
C MET A 541 4.67 18.01 -7.01
N ALA A 542 5.22 17.28 -6.03
CA ALA A 542 5.51 15.86 -6.12
C ALA A 542 4.80 15.10 -5.01
N TRP A 543 4.13 14.02 -5.38
CA TRP A 543 3.48 13.09 -4.48
C TRP A 543 4.25 11.76 -4.43
N LEU A 544 4.35 11.18 -3.25
CA LEU A 544 5.10 9.95 -3.01
C LEU A 544 4.17 8.92 -2.31
N PRO A 545 3.56 7.94 -3.02
CA PRO A 545 2.52 7.07 -2.43
C PRO A 545 3.07 5.95 -1.56
N LYS A 546 4.25 5.41 -1.88
CA LYS A 546 4.65 4.05 -1.48
C LYS A 546 5.26 3.96 -0.07
N TYR A 547 4.71 4.74 0.86
CA TYR A 547 5.04 4.73 2.29
C TYR A 547 4.10 3.88 3.15
N CYS A 548 2.94 3.50 2.61
CA CYS A 548 1.92 2.73 3.31
C CYS A 548 2.25 1.23 3.42
N GLY A 549 3.34 0.88 4.13
CA GLY A 549 3.65 -0.52 4.44
C GLY A 549 4.82 -0.69 5.41
N PHE A 550 4.77 -1.77 6.20
CA PHE A 550 5.73 -2.11 7.27
C PHE A 550 7.17 -2.48 6.80
N GLY A 551 7.57 -2.04 5.61
CA GLY A 551 8.89 -2.28 5.01
C GLY A 551 9.28 -3.75 4.79
N THR A 552 8.34 -4.70 4.93
CA THR A 552 8.58 -6.12 5.20
C THR A 552 9.68 -6.78 4.36
N ARG A 553 9.72 -6.48 3.05
CA ARG A 553 10.72 -6.97 2.08
C ARG A 553 12.17 -6.58 2.40
N LEU A 554 12.40 -5.50 3.16
CA LEU A 554 13.71 -4.96 3.54
C LEU A 554 13.99 -5.12 5.06
N ARG A 555 13.27 -6.00 5.75
CA ARG A 555 13.64 -6.45 7.10
C ARG A 555 14.97 -7.23 7.05
N PRO A 556 15.79 -7.23 8.12
CA PRO A 556 15.55 -6.68 9.46
C PRO A 556 15.64 -5.15 9.57
N LEU A 557 16.22 -4.44 8.59
CA LEU A 557 16.49 -2.99 8.69
C LEU A 557 15.25 -2.17 9.04
N THR A 558 14.11 -2.47 8.40
CA THR A 558 12.85 -1.74 8.62
C THR A 558 12.06 -2.14 9.88
N LEU A 559 12.73 -2.75 10.87
CA LEU A 559 12.19 -2.94 12.22
C LEU A 559 12.55 -1.75 13.13
N THR A 560 13.72 -1.15 12.91
CA THR A 560 14.19 0.04 13.63
C THR A 560 13.68 1.31 12.96
N LEU A 561 13.99 1.51 11.67
CA LEU A 561 13.69 2.73 10.92
C LEU A 561 12.57 2.54 9.86
N PRO A 562 11.75 3.57 9.58
CA PRO A 562 10.89 3.58 8.40
C PRO A 562 11.71 3.38 7.12
N LYS A 563 11.21 2.55 6.18
CA LYS A 563 11.90 2.21 4.92
C LYS A 563 12.54 3.40 4.17
N PRO A 564 11.91 4.58 4.03
CA PRO A 564 12.48 5.70 3.27
C PRO A 564 13.65 6.40 3.97
N LEU A 565 13.81 6.16 5.28
CA LEU A 565 14.89 6.70 6.09
C LEU A 565 16.12 5.78 6.14
N VAL A 566 16.01 4.54 5.64
CA VAL A 566 17.16 3.66 5.43
C VAL A 566 18.12 4.32 4.44
N GLU A 567 19.40 4.35 4.77
CA GLU A 567 20.42 5.07 4.02
C GLU A 567 20.91 4.23 2.84
N PHE A 568 20.66 4.74 1.64
CA PHE A 568 21.21 4.19 0.41
C PHE A 568 22.36 5.10 -0.04
N ALA A 569 23.58 4.56 -0.08
CA ALA A 569 24.80 5.32 -0.37
C ALA A 569 24.94 6.58 0.53
N ASN A 570 25.03 6.35 1.85
CA ASN A 570 25.24 7.35 2.91
C ASN A 570 24.20 8.50 2.98
N LYS A 571 23.04 8.33 2.31
CA LYS A 571 21.94 9.30 2.29
C LYS A 571 20.60 8.55 2.42
N PRO A 572 19.70 8.91 3.35
CA PRO A 572 18.34 8.36 3.41
C PRO A 572 17.66 8.30 2.03
N MET A 573 17.10 7.14 1.67
CA MET A 573 16.55 6.86 0.32
C MET A 573 15.65 7.98 -0.22
N ILE A 574 14.77 8.54 0.61
CA ILE A 574 13.85 9.61 0.24
C ILE A 574 14.54 10.90 -0.23
N LEU A 575 15.74 11.20 0.26
CA LEU A 575 16.43 12.46 -0.06
C LEU A 575 17.02 12.45 -1.47
N HIS A 576 17.33 11.28 -2.05
CA HIS A 576 17.68 11.17 -3.47
C HIS A 576 16.53 11.63 -4.38
N GLN A 577 15.29 11.46 -3.93
CA GLN A 577 14.11 11.95 -4.65
C GLN A 577 13.86 13.43 -4.37
N ILE A 578 13.81 13.84 -3.08
CA ILE A 578 13.56 15.24 -2.68
C ILE A 578 14.60 16.21 -3.29
N GLU A 579 15.89 15.87 -3.25
CA GLU A 579 16.95 16.73 -3.78
C GLU A 579 16.82 16.97 -5.29
N ASN A 580 16.50 15.93 -6.07
CA ASN A 580 16.37 16.07 -7.53
C ASN A 580 15.03 16.69 -7.94
N LEU A 581 13.96 16.50 -7.15
CA LEU A 581 12.70 17.22 -7.32
C LEU A 581 12.88 18.73 -7.06
N ALA A 582 13.65 19.10 -6.02
CA ALA A 582 13.96 20.50 -5.71
C ALA A 582 14.84 21.15 -6.80
N LYS A 583 15.83 20.42 -7.35
CA LYS A 583 16.62 20.85 -8.52
C LYS A 583 15.71 21.15 -9.72
N ALA A 584 14.77 20.25 -10.02
CA ALA A 584 13.74 20.42 -11.05
C ALA A 584 12.61 21.41 -10.68
N GLY A 585 12.82 22.27 -9.67
CA GLY A 585 11.94 23.39 -9.33
C GLY A 585 10.74 23.09 -8.42
N VAL A 586 10.50 21.84 -8.02
CA VAL A 586 9.30 21.46 -7.25
C VAL A 586 9.36 21.94 -5.80
N ARG A 587 8.41 22.80 -5.37
CA ARG A 587 8.44 23.42 -4.03
C ARG A 587 7.47 22.89 -2.98
N ASP A 588 6.28 22.40 -3.32
CA ASP A 588 5.50 21.57 -2.38
C ASP A 588 5.81 20.09 -2.64
N ILE A 589 5.93 19.29 -1.59
CA ILE A 589 6.06 17.83 -1.65
C ILE A 589 5.03 17.23 -0.69
N VAL A 590 4.33 16.17 -1.12
CA VAL A 590 3.32 15.53 -0.30
C VAL A 590 3.64 14.04 -0.12
N LEU A 591 3.72 13.62 1.14
CA LEU A 591 4.10 12.27 1.54
C LEU A 591 2.88 11.54 2.11
N ALA A 592 2.51 10.40 1.54
CA ALA A 592 1.68 9.44 2.26
C ALA A 592 2.39 9.01 3.56
N VAL A 593 1.68 8.81 4.66
CA VAL A 593 2.26 8.14 5.85
C VAL A 593 1.21 7.32 6.58
N ASN A 594 1.53 6.04 6.84
CA ASN A 594 0.69 5.13 7.64
C ASN A 594 1.43 4.60 8.89
N TYR A 595 2.77 4.62 8.88
CA TYR A 595 3.60 3.98 9.91
C TYR A 595 4.66 4.93 10.49
N ARG A 596 4.62 5.14 11.82
CA ARG A 596 5.54 6.02 12.60
C ARG A 596 5.77 7.40 11.95
N PRO A 597 4.72 8.18 11.64
CA PRO A 597 4.84 9.49 10.99
C PRO A 597 5.69 10.48 11.81
N GLU A 598 5.74 10.34 13.13
CA GLU A 598 6.47 11.23 14.04
C GLU A 598 7.99 11.23 13.75
N ILE A 599 8.55 10.05 13.44
CA ILE A 599 9.97 9.90 13.09
C ILE A 599 10.25 10.56 11.73
N MET A 600 9.36 10.37 10.74
CA MET A 600 9.50 10.99 9.44
C MET A 600 9.39 12.52 9.53
N VAL A 601 8.43 13.07 10.28
CA VAL A 601 8.30 14.52 10.52
C VAL A 601 9.57 15.08 11.18
N ALA A 602 10.07 14.43 12.23
CA ALA A 602 11.25 14.89 12.96
C ALA A 602 12.53 14.89 12.09
N VAL A 603 12.74 13.85 11.28
CA VAL A 603 13.92 13.74 10.40
C VAL A 603 13.81 14.63 9.17
N LEU A 604 12.62 14.77 8.58
CA LEU A 604 12.46 15.47 7.30
C LEU A 604 12.39 17.00 7.40
N LYS A 605 11.97 17.55 8.54
CA LYS A 605 11.85 19.00 8.73
C LYS A 605 13.13 19.79 8.40
N GLN A 606 14.31 19.26 8.75
CA GLN A 606 15.60 19.91 8.45
C GLN A 606 15.87 20.05 6.94
N TYR A 607 15.21 19.24 6.11
CA TYR A 607 15.38 19.23 4.66
C TYR A 607 14.40 20.17 3.93
N GLU A 608 13.32 20.60 4.61
CA GLU A 608 12.46 21.69 4.13
C GLU A 608 13.28 22.97 3.95
N GLU A 609 13.97 23.39 5.02
CA GLU A 609 14.84 24.56 5.02
C GLU A 609 16.07 24.38 4.11
N LYS A 610 16.66 23.18 4.06
CA LYS A 610 17.89 22.92 3.28
C LYS A 610 17.67 22.98 1.76
N PHE A 611 16.52 22.51 1.27
CA PHE A 611 16.21 22.46 -0.16
C PHE A 611 15.17 23.49 -0.61
N ASP A 612 14.70 24.36 0.30
CA ASP A 612 13.66 25.35 0.06
C ASP A 612 12.39 24.69 -0.54
N VAL A 613 11.89 23.68 0.19
CA VAL A 613 10.69 22.89 -0.13
C VAL A 613 9.80 22.75 1.11
N LYS A 614 8.50 22.54 0.90
CA LYS A 614 7.48 22.35 1.95
C LYS A 614 6.95 20.92 1.92
N ILE A 615 7.12 20.17 3.00
CA ILE A 615 6.78 18.74 3.08
C ILE A 615 5.47 18.56 3.86
N THR A 616 4.40 18.22 3.14
CA THR A 616 3.06 17.99 3.71
C THR A 616 2.81 16.51 3.92
N PHE A 617 2.40 16.11 5.13
CA PHE A 617 2.15 14.71 5.49
C PHE A 617 0.67 14.36 5.35
N SER A 618 0.34 13.52 4.38
CA SER A 618 -1.00 12.96 4.15
C SER A 618 -1.14 11.65 4.92
N VAL A 619 -1.67 11.73 6.14
CA VAL A 619 -1.74 10.58 7.06
C VAL A 619 -2.88 9.63 6.70
N GLU A 620 -2.54 8.42 6.27
CA GLU A 620 -3.48 7.32 6.05
C GLU A 620 -3.81 6.61 7.36
N THR A 621 -5.08 6.61 7.78
CA THR A 621 -5.55 5.84 8.95
C THR A 621 -5.73 4.35 8.66
N GLU A 622 -5.92 4.00 7.39
CA GLU A 622 -6.15 2.64 6.86
C GLU A 622 -5.37 2.51 5.54
N PRO A 623 -4.86 1.34 5.13
CA PRO A 623 -4.08 1.23 3.89
C PRO A 623 -4.92 1.45 2.63
N LEU A 624 -4.67 2.54 1.89
CA LEU A 624 -5.46 2.91 0.70
C LEU A 624 -4.88 2.43 -0.64
N GLY A 625 -3.84 1.60 -0.63
CA GLY A 625 -3.19 1.08 -1.85
C GLY A 625 -2.22 2.08 -2.48
N THR A 626 -2.08 2.08 -3.81
CA THR A 626 -1.15 2.96 -4.54
C THR A 626 -1.83 4.18 -5.16
N ALA A 627 -3.14 4.11 -5.45
CA ALA A 627 -3.94 5.22 -5.96
C ALA A 627 -4.75 5.93 -4.87
N GLY A 628 -5.37 5.19 -3.94
CA GLY A 628 -6.21 5.78 -2.88
C GLY A 628 -5.55 6.90 -2.06
N PRO A 629 -4.23 6.89 -1.81
CA PRO A 629 -3.55 8.02 -1.17
C PRO A 629 -3.56 9.33 -1.98
N LEU A 630 -3.57 9.26 -3.33
CA LEU A 630 -3.77 10.44 -4.19
C LEU A 630 -5.17 11.05 -3.99
N ALA A 631 -6.20 10.20 -3.82
CA ALA A 631 -7.54 10.67 -3.52
C ALA A 631 -7.68 11.25 -2.11
N LEU A 632 -6.83 10.86 -1.16
CA LEU A 632 -6.78 11.44 0.19
C LEU A 632 -6.19 12.86 0.16
N ALA A 633 -5.18 13.08 -0.68
CA ALA A 633 -4.56 14.40 -0.88
C ALA A 633 -5.18 15.21 -2.05
N ARG A 634 -6.38 14.87 -2.51
CA ARG A 634 -7.09 15.53 -3.63
C ARG A 634 -7.13 17.05 -3.48
N ASP A 635 -7.47 17.56 -2.30
CA ASP A 635 -7.61 18.99 -2.02
C ASP A 635 -6.26 19.75 -2.08
N ILE A 636 -5.14 19.03 -2.12
CA ILE A 636 -3.79 19.56 -2.29
C ILE A 636 -3.32 19.36 -3.76
N LEU A 637 -3.62 18.19 -4.35
CA LEU A 637 -3.20 17.78 -5.69
C LEU A 637 -4.02 18.41 -6.83
N GLY A 638 -5.25 18.83 -6.54
CA GLY A 638 -6.12 19.58 -7.45
C GLY A 638 -6.39 21.00 -6.95
N LYS A 639 -5.38 21.64 -6.31
CA LYS A 639 -5.45 23.04 -5.84
C LYS A 639 -5.47 24.04 -7.02
N ASP A 640 -4.94 23.63 -8.16
CA ASP A 640 -4.83 24.31 -9.44
C ASP A 640 -4.74 23.24 -10.56
N ASP A 641 -4.66 23.64 -11.83
CA ASP A 641 -4.59 22.74 -13.00
C ASP A 641 -3.17 22.22 -13.31
N SER A 642 -2.17 22.40 -12.43
CA SER A 642 -0.78 22.01 -12.70
C SER A 642 -0.55 20.48 -12.64
N CYS A 643 0.30 19.97 -13.54
CA CYS A 643 0.75 18.58 -13.50
C CYS A 643 1.66 18.31 -12.29
N PHE A 644 1.52 17.15 -11.65
CA PHE A 644 2.32 16.75 -10.50
C PHE A 644 3.07 15.44 -10.75
N PHE A 645 4.25 15.30 -10.15
CA PHE A 645 5.01 14.05 -10.15
C PHE A 645 4.40 13.05 -9.18
N VAL A 646 4.48 11.75 -9.50
CA VAL A 646 4.12 10.65 -8.60
C VAL A 646 5.26 9.63 -8.61
N LEU A 647 5.84 9.28 -7.45
CA LEU A 647 7.02 8.39 -7.41
C LEU A 647 6.98 7.35 -6.29
N ASN A 648 7.40 6.13 -6.62
CA ASN A 648 7.63 5.06 -5.65
C ASN A 648 8.88 5.37 -4.81
N SER A 649 8.72 5.41 -3.49
CA SER A 649 9.79 5.75 -2.53
C SER A 649 10.97 4.78 -2.47
N ASP A 650 10.87 3.64 -3.17
CA ASP A 650 11.90 2.61 -3.26
C ASP A 650 12.61 2.56 -4.62
N VAL A 651 12.40 3.55 -5.48
CA VAL A 651 13.07 3.68 -6.78
C VAL A 651 14.27 4.63 -6.72
N ILE A 652 15.43 4.12 -7.13
CA ILE A 652 16.68 4.89 -7.38
C ILE A 652 17.00 4.85 -8.87
N CYS A 653 17.27 6.01 -9.49
CA CYS A 653 17.59 6.15 -10.92
C CYS A 653 18.27 7.49 -11.23
N ASP A 654 18.47 7.81 -12.52
CA ASP A 654 19.00 9.09 -13.02
C ASP A 654 18.04 10.31 -12.85
N TYR A 655 16.76 10.10 -12.49
CA TYR A 655 15.73 11.13 -12.20
C TYR A 655 15.59 12.28 -13.23
N PRO A 656 15.18 12.00 -14.50
CA PRO A 656 15.07 13.00 -15.57
C PRO A 656 13.79 13.88 -15.47
N PHE A 657 13.56 14.55 -14.34
CA PHE A 657 12.27 15.20 -14.04
C PHE A 657 11.91 16.36 -14.96
N GLU A 658 12.88 17.21 -15.35
CA GLU A 658 12.67 18.33 -16.28
C GLU A 658 12.20 17.80 -17.65
N GLN A 659 13.02 16.94 -18.25
CA GLN A 659 12.77 16.28 -19.54
C GLN A 659 11.42 15.53 -19.58
N LEU A 660 11.09 14.84 -18.49
CA LEU A 660 9.82 14.11 -18.33
C LEU A 660 8.61 15.03 -18.33
N ALA A 661 8.72 16.19 -17.67
CA ALA A 661 7.60 17.11 -17.49
C ALA A 661 7.40 18.04 -18.71
N ASP A 662 8.48 18.41 -19.40
CA ASP A 662 8.41 19.05 -20.72
C ASP A 662 7.80 18.09 -21.76
N PHE A 663 8.21 16.81 -21.75
CA PHE A 663 7.58 15.77 -22.56
C PHE A 663 6.08 15.61 -22.24
N HIS A 664 5.71 15.61 -20.95
CA HIS A 664 4.32 15.49 -20.52
C HIS A 664 3.45 16.63 -21.07
N LYS A 665 3.93 17.88 -20.97
CA LYS A 665 3.31 19.05 -21.58
C LYS A 665 3.14 18.90 -23.09
N ALA A 666 4.21 18.50 -23.78
CA ALA A 666 4.26 18.46 -25.25
C ALA A 666 3.24 17.51 -25.87
N HIS A 667 2.82 16.44 -25.19
CA HIS A 667 1.79 15.53 -25.71
C HIS A 667 0.36 15.79 -25.18
N GLY A 668 0.16 16.70 -24.22
CA GLY A 668 -1.16 17.11 -23.72
C GLY A 668 -2.03 15.98 -23.16
N GLY A 669 -1.41 14.88 -22.74
CA GLY A 669 -2.09 13.68 -22.24
C GLY A 669 -2.48 13.81 -20.77
N GLU A 670 -3.12 12.79 -20.23
CA GLU A 670 -3.56 12.79 -18.83
C GLU A 670 -2.51 12.21 -17.87
N GLY A 671 -1.62 11.36 -18.38
CA GLY A 671 -0.50 10.84 -17.59
C GLY A 671 0.66 10.33 -18.45
N THR A 672 1.85 10.35 -17.85
CA THR A 672 3.08 9.79 -18.41
C THR A 672 3.70 8.83 -17.40
N ILE A 673 4.09 7.65 -17.87
CA ILE A 673 4.78 6.62 -17.08
C ILE A 673 6.24 6.55 -17.55
N ILE A 674 7.20 6.71 -16.63
CA ILE A 674 8.57 6.30 -16.92
C ILE A 674 8.59 4.77 -17.05
N VAL A 675 9.17 4.27 -18.13
CA VAL A 675 9.40 2.83 -18.35
C VAL A 675 10.88 2.53 -18.57
N THR A 676 11.29 1.30 -18.24
CA THR A 676 12.65 0.79 -18.50
C THR A 676 12.58 -0.65 -19.01
N LYS A 677 13.68 -1.19 -19.52
CA LYS A 677 13.75 -2.56 -20.07
C LYS A 677 14.47 -3.50 -19.10
N VAL A 678 13.86 -4.66 -18.85
CA VAL A 678 14.44 -5.73 -18.00
C VAL A 678 14.29 -7.10 -18.65
N ASP A 679 15.21 -8.02 -18.35
CA ASP A 679 15.19 -9.38 -18.92
C ASP A 679 14.04 -10.24 -18.36
N ASP A 680 13.68 -10.02 -17.09
CA ASP A 680 12.55 -10.67 -16.41
C ASP A 680 11.50 -9.62 -15.98
N PRO A 681 10.44 -9.40 -16.79
CA PRO A 681 9.39 -8.44 -16.48
C PRO A 681 8.30 -8.96 -15.51
N SER A 682 8.32 -10.24 -15.12
CA SER A 682 7.21 -10.91 -14.41
C SER A 682 6.82 -10.25 -13.07
N LYS A 683 7.76 -9.54 -12.44
CA LYS A 683 7.60 -8.91 -11.12
C LYS A 683 6.99 -7.51 -11.17
N TYR A 684 6.74 -6.96 -12.35
CA TYR A 684 6.42 -5.54 -12.57
C TYR A 684 5.16 -5.36 -13.42
N GLY A 685 4.64 -4.12 -13.45
CA GLY A 685 3.67 -3.72 -14.46
C GLY A 685 4.33 -3.60 -15.82
N VAL A 686 3.75 -4.22 -16.84
CA VAL A 686 4.30 -4.31 -18.20
C VAL A 686 3.50 -3.43 -19.15
N VAL A 687 4.20 -2.77 -20.07
CA VAL A 687 3.62 -1.78 -20.97
C VAL A 687 3.77 -2.21 -22.43
N VAL A 688 2.68 -2.09 -23.18
CA VAL A 688 2.62 -2.21 -24.64
C VAL A 688 2.27 -0.84 -25.22
N ASN A 689 3.16 -0.32 -26.06
CA ASN A 689 2.92 0.89 -26.84
C ASN A 689 2.17 0.57 -28.14
N HIS A 690 1.37 1.51 -28.65
CA HIS A 690 0.98 1.48 -30.06
C HIS A 690 2.24 1.60 -30.95
N ALA A 691 2.20 0.98 -32.14
CA ALA A 691 3.35 0.95 -33.05
C ALA A 691 3.88 2.36 -33.37
N ASN A 692 5.19 2.56 -33.18
CA ASN A 692 5.92 3.83 -33.38
C ASN A 692 5.34 5.04 -32.62
N SER A 693 4.67 4.81 -31.49
CA SER A 693 4.04 5.87 -30.68
C SER A 693 4.44 5.75 -29.21
N THR A 694 4.44 6.89 -28.50
CA THR A 694 4.59 6.90 -27.04
C THR A 694 3.29 6.57 -26.31
N LYS A 695 2.14 6.55 -27.00
CA LYS A 695 0.86 6.14 -26.40
C LYS A 695 0.88 4.68 -25.96
N ILE A 696 0.29 4.41 -24.80
CA ILE A 696 0.11 3.07 -24.25
C ILE A 696 -1.16 2.47 -24.83
N GLU A 697 -1.03 1.35 -25.53
CA GLU A 697 -2.16 0.52 -25.98
C GLU A 697 -2.71 -0.32 -24.83
N ARG A 698 -1.80 -0.86 -24.00
CA ARG A 698 -2.17 -1.74 -22.89
C ARG A 698 -1.16 -1.67 -21.76
N PHE A 699 -1.68 -1.53 -20.54
CA PHE A 699 -0.94 -1.71 -19.29
C PHE A 699 -1.38 -3.05 -18.66
N VAL A 700 -0.44 -3.87 -18.17
CA VAL A 700 -0.75 -5.15 -17.50
C VAL A 700 0.12 -5.32 -16.25
N GLU A 701 -0.50 -5.26 -15.07
CA GLU A 701 0.19 -5.47 -13.80
C GLU A 701 0.58 -6.95 -13.59
N LYS A 702 1.89 -7.24 -13.51
CA LYS A 702 2.48 -8.57 -13.23
C LYS A 702 1.90 -9.72 -14.08
N PRO A 703 2.14 -9.73 -15.41
CA PRO A 703 1.60 -10.76 -16.29
C PRO A 703 2.26 -12.12 -16.04
N GLN A 704 1.46 -13.20 -16.07
CA GLN A 704 1.95 -14.59 -15.97
C GLN A 704 2.65 -15.08 -17.25
N THR A 705 2.42 -14.42 -18.38
CA THR A 705 3.07 -14.69 -19.67
C THR A 705 3.92 -13.50 -20.10
N PHE A 706 4.94 -13.74 -20.93
CA PHE A 706 5.72 -12.64 -21.51
C PHE A 706 4.85 -11.85 -22.51
N ILE A 707 4.76 -10.54 -22.30
CA ILE A 707 4.02 -9.60 -23.17
C ILE A 707 4.98 -8.59 -23.80
N SER A 708 5.83 -7.97 -22.98
CA SER A 708 6.80 -6.94 -23.35
C SER A 708 7.89 -6.89 -22.28
N ASN A 709 9.10 -6.46 -22.64
CA ASN A 709 10.17 -6.22 -21.67
C ASN A 709 10.22 -4.77 -21.14
N LYS A 710 9.37 -3.87 -21.66
CA LYS A 710 9.16 -2.53 -21.08
C LYS A 710 8.31 -2.65 -19.82
N ILE A 711 8.90 -2.32 -18.67
CA ILE A 711 8.24 -2.30 -17.37
C ILE A 711 8.00 -0.86 -16.89
N ASN A 712 6.97 -0.70 -16.07
CA ASN A 712 6.73 0.47 -15.24
C ASN A 712 7.91 0.70 -14.26
N ALA A 713 8.60 1.82 -14.39
CA ALA A 713 9.73 2.20 -13.53
C ALA A 713 9.29 2.81 -12.18
N GLY A 714 7.99 2.99 -11.94
CA GLY A 714 7.44 3.50 -10.68
C GLY A 714 7.58 5.01 -10.49
N ILE A 715 7.74 5.77 -11.58
CA ILE A 715 7.79 7.24 -11.61
C ILE A 715 6.85 7.70 -12.72
N TYR A 716 6.05 8.73 -12.42
CA TYR A 716 4.99 9.22 -13.29
C TYR A 716 4.86 10.75 -13.22
N VAL A 717 4.26 11.36 -14.24
CA VAL A 717 3.67 12.72 -14.18
C VAL A 717 2.21 12.61 -14.56
N LEU A 718 1.32 13.21 -13.75
CA LEU A 718 -0.13 13.12 -13.88
C LEU A 718 -0.76 14.52 -13.85
N ASN A 719 -1.85 14.69 -14.59
CA ASN A 719 -2.70 15.88 -14.48
C ASN A 719 -3.77 15.72 -13.38
N PRO A 720 -4.28 16.83 -12.78
CA PRO A 720 -5.30 16.80 -11.73
C PRO A 720 -6.59 16.05 -12.10
N SER A 721 -6.92 15.97 -13.39
CA SER A 721 -8.05 15.17 -13.91
C SER A 721 -7.96 13.67 -13.60
N VAL A 722 -6.76 13.12 -13.37
CA VAL A 722 -6.60 11.73 -12.91
C VAL A 722 -7.28 11.50 -11.57
N LEU A 723 -7.32 12.50 -10.70
CA LEU A 723 -7.93 12.40 -9.37
C LEU A 723 -9.42 12.03 -9.47
N ASP A 724 -10.13 12.49 -10.50
CA ASP A 724 -11.55 12.15 -10.69
C ASP A 724 -11.82 10.69 -11.06
N ARG A 725 -10.78 9.94 -11.47
CA ARG A 725 -10.86 8.47 -11.62
C ARG A 725 -10.70 7.73 -10.29
N ILE A 726 -10.15 8.38 -9.27
CA ILE A 726 -9.77 7.74 -8.00
C ILE A 726 -10.80 8.04 -6.91
N GLU A 727 -11.59 7.02 -6.55
CA GLU A 727 -12.40 7.05 -5.33
C GLU A 727 -11.49 7.01 -4.08
N LEU A 728 -11.86 7.73 -3.00
CA LEU A 728 -11.22 7.58 -1.70
C LEU A 728 -11.59 6.23 -1.06
N LYS A 729 -10.79 5.20 -1.35
CA LYS A 729 -10.88 3.81 -0.89
C LYS A 729 -9.52 3.11 -1.15
N PRO A 730 -9.31 1.86 -0.70
CA PRO A 730 -8.23 1.02 -1.23
C PRO A 730 -8.30 0.87 -2.76
N THR A 731 -7.28 1.32 -3.48
CA THR A 731 -7.23 1.29 -4.97
C THR A 731 -5.78 1.19 -5.46
N SER A 732 -5.52 0.36 -6.48
CA SER A 732 -4.22 0.25 -7.15
C SER A 732 -4.18 1.10 -8.43
N ILE A 733 -3.18 1.98 -8.54
CA ILE A 733 -2.99 2.80 -9.75
C ILE A 733 -2.66 1.91 -10.98
N GLU A 734 -1.93 0.82 -10.74
CA GLU A 734 -1.49 -0.16 -11.74
C GLU A 734 -2.64 -1.03 -12.27
N LYS A 735 -3.67 -1.30 -11.45
CA LYS A 735 -4.80 -2.19 -11.81
C LYS A 735 -6.11 -1.47 -12.12
N GLU A 736 -6.37 -0.33 -11.49
CA GLU A 736 -7.68 0.34 -11.49
C GLU A 736 -7.64 1.78 -12.05
N VAL A 737 -6.48 2.27 -12.50
CA VAL A 737 -6.34 3.64 -13.04
C VAL A 737 -5.64 3.64 -14.39
N PHE A 738 -4.39 3.17 -14.47
CA PHE A 738 -3.62 3.18 -15.72
C PHE A 738 -4.27 2.40 -16.88
N PRO A 739 -4.92 1.23 -16.68
CA PRO A 739 -5.65 0.57 -17.77
C PRO A 739 -6.71 1.47 -18.42
N PHE A 740 -7.49 2.21 -17.62
CA PHE A 740 -8.55 3.08 -18.16
C PHE A 740 -8.02 4.36 -18.82
N ILE A 741 -6.88 4.92 -18.38
CA ILE A 741 -6.26 6.06 -19.06
C ILE A 741 -5.60 5.60 -20.39
N ALA A 742 -5.12 4.35 -20.45
CA ALA A 742 -4.63 3.73 -21.69
C ALA A 742 -5.77 3.43 -22.68
N GLU A 743 -6.90 2.85 -22.21
CA GLU A 743 -8.09 2.61 -23.03
C GLU A 743 -8.68 3.92 -23.61
N ASP A 744 -8.62 5.01 -22.85
CA ASP A 744 -8.96 6.37 -23.32
C ASP A 744 -7.94 6.98 -24.30
N GLY A 745 -6.81 6.30 -24.57
CA GLY A 745 -5.73 6.79 -25.43
C GLY A 745 -5.01 8.04 -24.88
N ARG A 746 -5.07 8.27 -23.56
CA ARG A 746 -4.55 9.47 -22.86
C ARG A 746 -3.27 9.23 -22.05
N LEU A 747 -2.77 7.99 -22.00
CA LEU A 747 -1.58 7.58 -21.23
C LEU A 747 -0.37 7.36 -22.15
N HIS A 748 0.80 7.88 -21.76
CA HIS A 748 2.04 7.81 -22.55
C HIS A 748 3.21 7.20 -21.77
N THR A 749 4.21 6.67 -22.48
CA THR A 749 5.51 6.25 -21.93
C THR A 749 6.60 7.28 -22.17
N PHE A 750 7.48 7.46 -21.19
CA PHE A 750 8.81 8.03 -21.34
C PHE A 750 9.84 6.90 -21.12
N ASP A 751 10.69 6.60 -22.11
CA ASP A 751 11.75 5.58 -21.96
C ASP A 751 12.91 6.16 -21.12
N LEU A 752 13.28 5.48 -20.03
CA LEU A 752 14.34 5.93 -19.12
C LEU A 752 15.74 5.60 -19.67
N GLU A 753 16.56 6.63 -19.85
CA GLU A 753 18.01 6.48 -20.02
C GLU A 753 18.73 6.43 -18.66
N GLY A 754 19.91 5.81 -18.63
CA GLY A 754 20.71 5.65 -17.41
C GLY A 754 20.45 4.34 -16.65
N PHE A 755 20.51 4.36 -15.32
CA PHE A 755 20.25 3.19 -14.48
C PHE A 755 18.92 3.31 -13.72
N TRP A 756 18.41 2.16 -13.25
CA TRP A 756 17.19 2.08 -12.45
C TRP A 756 17.21 0.86 -11.51
N MET A 757 16.58 0.95 -10.33
CA MET A 757 16.32 -0.17 -9.43
C MET A 757 15.18 0.10 -8.42
N ASP A 758 14.26 -0.85 -8.20
CA ASP A 758 13.49 -0.95 -6.93
C ASP A 758 14.43 -1.56 -5.87
N VAL A 759 15.03 -0.72 -5.02
CA VAL A 759 15.95 -1.16 -3.95
C VAL A 759 15.20 -1.76 -2.74
N GLY A 760 13.94 -2.13 -2.91
CA GLY A 760 13.01 -2.47 -1.86
C GLY A 760 13.19 -3.82 -1.17
N GLN A 761 14.23 -4.58 -1.51
CA GLN A 761 14.62 -5.84 -0.87
C GLN A 761 16.16 -6.04 -0.93
N PRO A 762 16.80 -6.77 0.00
CA PRO A 762 18.26 -6.75 0.18
C PRO A 762 19.10 -7.09 -1.05
N LYS A 763 18.67 -8.05 -1.87
CA LYS A 763 19.40 -8.45 -3.09
C LYS A 763 19.46 -7.30 -4.10
N ASP A 764 18.35 -6.58 -4.23
CA ASP A 764 18.17 -5.51 -5.20
C ASP A 764 18.70 -4.18 -4.65
N PHE A 765 18.67 -3.99 -3.33
CA PHE A 765 19.41 -2.92 -2.64
C PHE A 765 20.91 -3.01 -2.94
N LEU A 766 21.51 -4.20 -2.79
CA LEU A 766 22.93 -4.42 -3.13
C LEU A 766 23.23 -4.28 -4.63
N THR A 767 22.30 -4.66 -5.52
CA THR A 767 22.46 -4.47 -6.97
C THR A 767 22.31 -3.01 -7.37
N GLY A 768 21.34 -2.29 -6.81
CA GLY A 768 21.16 -0.84 -6.93
C GLY A 768 22.41 -0.10 -6.46
N THR A 769 23.01 -0.49 -5.33
CA THR A 769 24.29 0.07 -4.86
C THR A 769 25.39 -0.12 -5.91
N CYS A 770 25.48 -1.28 -6.55
CA CYS A 770 26.45 -1.49 -7.64
C CYS A 770 26.21 -0.56 -8.84
N LEU A 771 24.94 -0.39 -9.24
CA LEU A 771 24.56 0.48 -10.36
C LEU A 771 24.80 1.96 -10.04
N TYR A 772 24.38 2.43 -8.88
CA TYR A 772 24.54 3.81 -8.43
C TYR A 772 26.01 4.21 -8.29
N LEU A 773 26.84 3.38 -7.64
CA LEU A 773 28.29 3.64 -7.58
C LEU A 773 28.95 3.63 -8.98
N SER A 774 28.38 2.89 -9.95
CA SER A 774 28.85 2.88 -11.35
C SER A 774 28.28 4.03 -12.21
N HIS A 775 27.24 4.71 -11.74
CA HIS A 775 26.77 5.99 -12.27
C HIS A 775 27.62 7.13 -11.70
N LEU A 776 27.87 7.17 -10.38
CA LEU A 776 28.72 8.17 -9.75
C LEU A 776 30.13 8.18 -10.36
N ALA A 777 30.74 7.00 -10.58
CA ALA A 777 32.03 6.87 -11.26
C ALA A 777 32.10 7.45 -12.69
N LYS A 778 30.96 7.87 -13.27
CA LYS A 778 30.86 8.53 -14.59
C LYS A 778 30.48 10.02 -14.50
N LYS A 779 29.68 10.42 -13.52
CA LYS A 779 29.14 11.80 -13.39
C LYS A 779 29.78 12.62 -12.26
N GLU A 780 29.95 12.00 -11.09
CA GLU A 780 30.38 12.63 -9.83
C GLU A 780 31.45 11.73 -9.14
N PRO A 781 32.59 11.45 -9.82
CA PRO A 781 33.60 10.51 -9.31
C PRO A 781 34.29 10.97 -8.02
N GLU A 782 34.24 12.26 -7.70
CA GLU A 782 34.71 12.86 -6.44
C GLU A 782 33.89 12.46 -5.21
N LEU A 783 32.68 11.89 -5.38
CA LEU A 783 31.92 11.27 -4.30
C LEU A 783 32.36 9.82 -3.98
N LEU A 784 33.38 9.32 -4.69
CA LEU A 784 33.99 8.02 -4.44
C LEU A 784 35.39 8.17 -3.84
N ALA A 785 35.80 7.16 -3.06
CA ALA A 785 37.16 7.08 -2.56
C ALA A 785 38.15 6.98 -3.73
N ASN A 786 39.21 7.79 -3.70
CA ASN A 786 40.23 7.81 -4.75
C ASN A 786 40.84 6.40 -4.95
N PRO A 787 40.90 5.86 -6.19
CA PRO A 787 41.51 4.55 -6.46
C PRO A 787 42.98 4.40 -6.05
N SER A 788 43.64 5.50 -5.69
CA SER A 788 45.02 5.54 -5.17
C SER A 788 45.11 5.38 -3.64
N CYS A 789 43.98 5.34 -2.93
CA CYS A 789 43.95 5.05 -1.49
C CYS A 789 44.43 3.62 -1.21
N ASP A 790 45.28 3.44 -0.21
CA ASP A 790 45.92 2.17 0.15
C ASP A 790 44.93 1.04 0.48
N TYR A 791 43.78 1.37 1.06
CA TYR A 791 42.69 0.43 1.36
C TYR A 791 41.79 0.07 0.15
N VAL A 792 41.83 0.82 -0.95
CA VAL A 792 40.98 0.59 -2.14
C VAL A 792 41.63 -0.46 -3.03
N HIS A 793 41.09 -1.67 -3.03
CA HIS A 793 41.68 -2.78 -3.78
C HIS A 793 41.31 -2.75 -5.28
N LYS A 794 40.06 -2.41 -5.61
CA LYS A 794 39.54 -2.41 -7.00
C LYS A 794 38.12 -1.83 -7.09
N GLY A 795 37.86 -1.06 -8.15
CA GLY A 795 36.52 -0.57 -8.50
C GLY A 795 35.92 0.42 -7.50
N ASN A 796 34.61 0.65 -7.62
CA ASN A 796 33.94 1.78 -6.99
C ASN A 796 33.72 1.55 -5.50
N VAL A 797 34.16 2.50 -4.67
CA VAL A 797 34.03 2.47 -3.20
C VAL A 797 33.59 3.85 -2.74
N MET A 798 32.57 3.92 -1.89
CA MET A 798 32.15 5.13 -1.18
C MET A 798 32.48 4.98 0.31
N VAL A 799 33.08 6.00 0.91
CA VAL A 799 33.47 6.05 2.33
C VAL A 799 33.06 7.39 2.89
N ASP A 800 32.33 7.40 4.01
CA ASP A 800 32.04 8.63 4.73
C ASP A 800 33.32 9.23 5.35
N PRO A 801 33.54 10.57 5.30
CA PRO A 801 34.74 11.20 5.89
C PRO A 801 34.95 10.97 7.40
N THR A 802 33.92 10.54 8.14
CA THR A 802 34.02 10.21 9.58
C THR A 802 34.41 8.75 9.85
N ALA A 803 34.35 7.87 8.84
CA ALA A 803 34.71 6.46 8.97
C ALA A 803 36.22 6.28 9.15
N LYS A 804 36.60 5.25 9.93
CA LYS A 804 38.00 4.92 10.24
C LYS A 804 38.35 3.58 9.62
N ILE A 805 39.43 3.55 8.84
CA ILE A 805 39.89 2.35 8.13
C ILE A 805 41.28 1.96 8.62
N GLY A 806 41.44 0.70 8.98
CA GLY A 806 42.70 0.09 9.42
C GLY A 806 43.67 -0.21 8.27
N LYS A 807 44.86 -0.67 8.63
CA LYS A 807 45.94 -1.01 7.68
C LYS A 807 45.62 -2.27 6.91
N ASP A 808 46.26 -2.43 5.74
CA ASP A 808 46.22 -3.66 4.92
C ASP A 808 44.81 -4.13 4.50
N CYS A 809 43.80 -3.26 4.64
CA CYS A 809 42.43 -3.51 4.19
C CYS A 809 42.35 -3.74 2.68
N ARG A 810 41.35 -4.51 2.24
CA ARG A 810 41.04 -4.69 0.81
C ARG A 810 39.56 -4.45 0.54
N ILE A 811 39.25 -3.24 0.12
CA ILE A 811 37.89 -2.75 -0.05
C ILE A 811 37.59 -2.61 -1.56
N GLY A 812 36.47 -3.18 -1.99
CA GLY A 812 35.95 -3.06 -3.36
C GLY A 812 35.99 -4.36 -4.20
N PRO A 813 35.23 -4.42 -5.32
CA PRO A 813 34.35 -3.35 -5.82
C PRO A 813 33.02 -3.25 -5.09
N ASN A 814 32.34 -2.13 -5.32
CA ASN A 814 30.96 -1.82 -4.96
C ASN A 814 30.72 -1.91 -3.46
N VAL A 815 31.44 -1.08 -2.70
CA VAL A 815 31.30 -0.98 -1.24
C VAL A 815 30.85 0.41 -0.83
N VAL A 816 29.94 0.48 0.13
CA VAL A 816 29.55 1.71 0.85
C VAL A 816 29.91 1.55 2.32
N ILE A 817 30.62 2.51 2.88
CA ILE A 817 30.92 2.61 4.32
C ILE A 817 30.31 3.91 4.85
N GLY A 818 29.38 3.78 5.79
CA GLY A 818 28.62 4.88 6.38
C GLY A 818 29.38 5.70 7.42
N PRO A 819 28.71 6.73 7.98
CA PRO A 819 29.26 7.57 9.04
C PRO A 819 29.69 6.77 10.27
N ASN A 820 30.69 7.27 10.99
CA ASN A 820 31.17 6.77 12.27
C ASN A 820 31.63 5.28 12.29
N CYS A 821 31.66 4.59 11.14
CA CYS A 821 32.07 3.19 11.04
C CYS A 821 33.55 2.99 11.38
N VAL A 822 33.88 1.82 11.93
CA VAL A 822 35.26 1.42 12.23
C VAL A 822 35.58 0.09 11.56
N ILE A 823 36.53 0.12 10.64
CA ILE A 823 37.04 -1.04 9.89
C ILE A 823 38.44 -1.36 10.44
N GLY A 824 38.63 -2.55 11.02
CA GLY A 824 39.88 -3.01 11.60
C GLY A 824 40.93 -3.45 10.57
N ASP A 825 42.12 -3.78 11.04
CA ASP A 825 43.26 -4.11 10.17
C ASP A 825 43.00 -5.39 9.33
N GLY A 826 43.41 -5.40 8.07
CA GLY A 826 43.34 -6.56 7.17
C GLY A 826 41.94 -6.95 6.68
N VAL A 827 40.90 -6.19 7.01
CA VAL A 827 39.49 -6.48 6.66
C VAL A 827 39.25 -6.46 5.14
N ARG A 828 38.32 -7.30 4.68
CA ARG A 828 37.93 -7.43 3.26
C ARG A 828 36.45 -7.17 3.04
N LEU A 829 36.14 -6.23 2.15
CA LEU A 829 34.77 -5.80 1.84
C LEU A 829 34.54 -5.83 0.32
N GLN A 830 33.49 -6.49 -0.17
CA GLN A 830 33.14 -6.51 -1.61
C GLN A 830 31.63 -6.66 -1.84
N ARG A 831 31.01 -5.81 -2.67
CA ARG A 831 29.55 -5.81 -2.92
C ARG A 831 28.76 -5.73 -1.60
N CYS A 832 29.06 -4.77 -0.74
CA CYS A 832 28.44 -4.69 0.58
C CYS A 832 28.19 -3.25 1.04
N VAL A 833 27.28 -3.10 2.00
CA VAL A 833 26.93 -1.82 2.63
C VAL A 833 27.12 -1.96 4.13
N ILE A 834 27.88 -1.04 4.72
CA ILE A 834 28.14 -0.96 6.15
C ILE A 834 27.47 0.32 6.65
N LEU A 835 26.36 0.19 7.40
CA LEU A 835 25.56 1.33 7.88
C LEU A 835 26.17 1.97 9.15
N GLU A 836 25.65 3.14 9.54
CA GLU A 836 26.30 4.04 10.51
C GLU A 836 26.70 3.35 11.83
N GLY A 837 27.89 3.68 12.32
CA GLY A 837 28.40 3.25 13.62
C GLY A 837 28.81 1.77 13.69
N ALA A 838 28.67 1.01 12.60
CA ALA A 838 29.06 -0.39 12.57
C ALA A 838 30.59 -0.61 12.67
N VAL A 839 30.98 -1.71 13.32
CA VAL A 839 32.38 -2.04 13.65
C VAL A 839 32.76 -3.40 13.05
N ILE A 840 33.57 -3.39 11.99
CA ILE A 840 34.08 -4.61 11.36
C ILE A 840 35.49 -4.87 11.89
N LYS A 841 35.66 -5.86 12.77
CA LYS A 841 36.95 -6.12 13.43
C LYS A 841 37.96 -6.81 12.50
N ASP A 842 39.21 -6.74 12.93
CA ASP A 842 40.43 -7.24 12.29
C ASP A 842 40.24 -8.57 11.51
N PHE A 843 40.72 -8.58 10.26
CA PHE A 843 40.73 -9.72 9.33
C PHE A 843 39.36 -10.32 8.95
N ALA A 844 38.25 -9.68 9.29
CA ALA A 844 36.91 -10.11 8.87
C ALA A 844 36.67 -9.97 7.35
N TRP A 845 35.69 -10.70 6.84
CA TRP A 845 35.24 -10.69 5.45
C TRP A 845 33.74 -10.39 5.37
N VAL A 846 33.34 -9.38 4.60
CA VAL A 846 31.92 -9.10 4.28
C VAL A 846 31.73 -9.07 2.76
N HIS A 847 30.87 -9.94 2.23
CA HIS A 847 30.63 -10.04 0.79
C HIS A 847 29.17 -10.23 0.40
N SER A 848 28.64 -9.41 -0.51
CA SER A 848 27.23 -9.50 -0.93
C SER A 848 26.27 -9.47 0.26
N SER A 849 26.46 -8.51 1.17
CA SER A 849 25.73 -8.39 2.44
C SER A 849 25.57 -6.96 2.93
N ILE A 850 24.63 -6.74 3.84
CA ILE A 850 24.40 -5.44 4.51
C ILE A 850 24.64 -5.61 6.01
N VAL A 851 25.53 -4.81 6.58
CA VAL A 851 25.73 -4.70 8.03
C VAL A 851 24.91 -3.51 8.53
N GLY A 852 23.95 -3.77 9.42
CA GLY A 852 23.07 -2.75 9.99
C GLY A 852 23.77 -1.80 10.95
N TRP A 853 23.05 -0.74 11.35
CA TRP A 853 23.55 0.29 12.26
C TRP A 853 24.11 -0.30 13.55
N HIS A 854 25.13 0.34 14.12
CA HIS A 854 25.79 0.00 15.39
C HIS A 854 26.30 -1.46 15.53
N SER A 855 26.22 -2.26 14.46
CA SER A 855 26.47 -3.69 14.51
C SER A 855 27.97 -4.00 14.48
N SER A 856 28.39 -5.03 15.21
CA SER A 856 29.78 -5.50 15.20
C SER A 856 29.94 -6.84 14.48
N VAL A 857 30.93 -6.92 13.59
CA VAL A 857 31.38 -8.17 12.98
C VAL A 857 32.71 -8.57 13.60
N GLY A 858 32.77 -9.77 14.17
CA GLY A 858 33.94 -10.27 14.88
C GLY A 858 35.18 -10.51 14.02
N ARG A 859 36.34 -10.66 14.66
CA ARG A 859 37.60 -10.95 13.98
C ARG A 859 37.54 -12.27 13.24
N TRP A 860 38.17 -12.34 12.07
CA TRP A 860 38.18 -13.53 11.20
C TRP A 860 36.77 -14.03 10.77
N SER A 861 35.69 -13.35 11.17
CA SER A 861 34.32 -13.73 10.85
C SER A 861 33.99 -13.39 9.40
N ARG A 862 33.10 -14.18 8.80
CA ARG A 862 32.74 -14.10 7.38
C ARG A 862 31.23 -14.00 7.21
N VAL A 863 30.76 -12.88 6.66
CA VAL A 863 29.32 -12.59 6.45
C VAL A 863 29.05 -12.46 4.95
N GLU A 864 28.18 -13.32 4.40
CA GLU A 864 27.85 -13.31 2.98
C GLU A 864 26.46 -13.91 2.63
N GLY A 865 26.23 -14.23 1.36
CA GLY A 865 25.01 -14.93 0.92
C GLY A 865 23.74 -14.06 0.85
N SER A 866 23.86 -12.74 0.73
CA SER A 866 22.76 -11.77 0.96
C SER A 866 22.33 -11.66 2.42
N SER A 867 23.21 -12.00 3.37
CA SER A 867 22.97 -11.71 4.80
C SER A 867 22.70 -10.23 5.06
N VAL A 868 21.79 -9.97 6.00
CA VAL A 868 21.46 -8.65 6.50
C VAL A 868 21.39 -8.69 8.02
N LEU A 869 22.12 -7.77 8.65
CA LEU A 869 22.07 -7.54 10.09
C LEU A 869 21.11 -6.38 10.37
N GLY A 870 20.31 -6.49 11.43
CA GLY A 870 19.54 -5.37 11.99
C GLY A 870 20.42 -4.36 12.72
N ASP A 871 19.79 -3.46 13.48
CA ASP A 871 20.46 -2.54 14.40
C ASP A 871 21.06 -3.30 15.60
N ASP A 872 22.25 -2.89 16.08
CA ASP A 872 22.90 -3.46 17.27
C ASP A 872 23.03 -5.01 17.24
N VAL A 873 23.51 -5.55 16.12
CA VAL A 873 23.81 -6.98 15.98
C VAL A 873 25.29 -7.24 16.20
N THR A 874 25.63 -8.15 17.11
CA THR A 874 27.01 -8.57 17.40
C THR A 874 27.28 -9.99 16.91
N ILE A 875 28.01 -10.11 15.81
CA ILE A 875 28.63 -11.36 15.39
C ILE A 875 29.93 -11.54 16.19
N LYS A 876 30.09 -12.68 16.89
CA LYS A 876 31.34 -12.98 17.60
C LYS A 876 32.49 -13.23 16.62
N ASP A 877 33.71 -13.23 17.17
CA ASP A 877 34.94 -13.56 16.43
C ASP A 877 34.88 -15.04 15.97
N GLU A 878 35.49 -15.35 14.81
CA GLU A 878 35.56 -16.67 14.15
C GLU A 878 34.22 -17.27 13.65
N ILE A 879 33.19 -16.45 13.42
CA ILE A 879 31.84 -16.91 13.00
C ILE A 879 31.60 -16.74 11.48
N TYR A 880 31.05 -17.77 10.85
CA TYR A 880 30.54 -17.77 9.47
C TYR A 880 29.03 -17.55 9.43
N VAL A 881 28.56 -16.66 8.54
CA VAL A 881 27.15 -16.34 8.31
C VAL A 881 26.86 -16.28 6.81
N ASN A 882 25.91 -17.09 6.34
CA ASN A 882 25.52 -17.21 4.94
C ASN A 882 24.00 -17.05 4.77
N GLY A 883 23.55 -15.90 4.27
CA GLY A 883 22.14 -15.62 4.00
C GLY A 883 21.26 -15.45 5.26
N GLY A 884 21.87 -15.35 6.44
CA GLY A 884 21.19 -15.03 7.70
C GLY A 884 20.58 -13.61 7.67
N SER A 885 19.29 -13.52 7.95
CA SER A 885 18.53 -12.30 8.21
C SER A 885 18.38 -12.14 9.73
N ILE A 886 19.26 -11.36 10.36
CA ILE A 886 19.41 -11.31 11.81
C ILE A 886 18.67 -10.10 12.37
N LEU A 887 17.68 -10.31 13.24
CA LEU A 887 16.91 -9.22 13.86
C LEU A 887 17.78 -8.33 14.76
N PRO A 888 17.32 -7.09 15.09
CA PRO A 888 18.06 -6.19 15.97
C PRO A 888 18.34 -6.75 17.37
N HIS A 889 19.39 -6.22 18.01
CA HIS A 889 19.81 -6.56 19.39
C HIS A 889 20.13 -8.05 19.60
N LYS A 890 20.89 -8.65 18.66
CA LYS A 890 21.23 -10.10 18.67
C LYS A 890 22.72 -10.34 18.76
N SER A 891 23.12 -11.34 19.55
CA SER A 891 24.49 -11.86 19.55
C SER A 891 24.54 -13.23 18.89
N ILE A 892 25.32 -13.35 17.81
CA ILE A 892 25.52 -14.60 17.07
C ILE A 892 26.86 -15.21 17.50
N SER A 893 26.80 -16.39 18.12
CA SER A 893 27.96 -17.15 18.61
C SER A 893 28.16 -18.50 17.95
N ASN A 894 27.34 -18.85 16.97
CA ASN A 894 27.36 -20.11 16.23
C ASN A 894 27.30 -19.80 14.73
N ASN A 895 27.84 -20.70 13.91
CA ASN A 895 27.80 -20.53 12.45
C ASN A 895 26.39 -20.66 11.89
N ILE A 896 26.07 -19.80 10.91
CA ILE A 896 24.83 -19.83 10.11
C ILE A 896 25.25 -20.25 8.70
N THR A 897 25.18 -21.55 8.42
CA THR A 897 25.62 -22.12 7.13
C THR A 897 24.60 -21.99 6.01
N GLU A 898 23.32 -21.84 6.36
CA GLU A 898 22.19 -21.78 5.44
C GLU A 898 21.30 -20.55 5.71
N PRO A 899 20.63 -19.99 4.67
CA PRO A 899 19.79 -18.81 4.82
C PRO A 899 18.60 -19.03 5.76
N GLN A 900 18.50 -18.20 6.81
CA GLN A 900 17.44 -18.30 7.83
C GLN A 900 17.21 -16.96 8.51
N ILE A 901 16.06 -16.79 9.16
CA ILE A 901 15.73 -15.61 9.97
C ILE A 901 16.10 -15.90 11.43
N ILE A 902 17.01 -15.12 12.01
CA ILE A 902 17.39 -15.23 13.43
C ILE A 902 16.58 -14.20 14.23
N MET A 903 15.60 -14.69 15.01
CA MET A 903 14.60 -13.89 15.74
C MET A 903 15.02 -13.42 17.13
#